data_AF-A0A2S6BYD4-F1
#
_entry.id   AF-A0A2S6BYD4-F1
#
_cell.length_a   1.000
_cell.length_b   1.000
_cell.length_c   1.000
_cell.angle_alpha   90.00
_cell.angle_beta   90.00
_cell.angle_gamma   90.00
#
_symmetry.space_group_name_H-M   'P 1'
#
loop_
_entity.id
_entity.type
_entity.pdbx_description
1 polymer ?
#
loop_
_entity_poly.entity_id
_entity_poly.type
_entity_poly.pdbx_seq_one_letter_code
_entity_poly.pdbx_strand_id
1 'polypeptide(L)'
;MATQHEFLYPPLSTITPTDRRGIYWIIAVICVCHILLTLFLRLMVRWRRFQIDDYAVVAGCILFLAQTGVAFGAVALHLGSADGAEDESRASTSWHLFLASEGLYVVGLYAAKLAVLLTVQSLLARDMAVRIVFHCTLGAVTVLGFASLLTVLVGCDGHDLLTGGGDNCNRETRWIAVAIMDALSELWGFALFCWVVWSLQMRPSYKITASAMVGLRLLCIIFAAMHADRVEQFVNSSRPVTIVIRPMTWQTLGLTYSLFSAMAIALRPFLKDFHTGMGMDLGHAADYGSGSRNITKESFKMQNMSPEGTRDQKGGNTEDIIAASSPAESTVFTPEDQNYVAEIYHANRKASNGTIMAYNIPDDNTPKPPGQIRSYPPPSSTGKVEFTIPSTGEKGTTIYRIWGQLSPSATPLICLHGGPGMLHNYILPISLIAIDYGIPVIMYDQLGCGDNTHLQHHKGDTSFFTFDLHIAELENLKQHLQIKNFYLLGQSCGGMEAIQYAVDHQPAGLQKLIVSNSPAAMPTWSKVCNGLRAALPKIVQDALDKHEKEGTTDSKEYEDATIAFYKRHLCRVDPFPPEIDASLAGVAEDNTVYATMNGPSEFTVVGAVKDWDYTEKLKLITNETVPGGVLLINGYFDEAQDEVVWPYFNNIAARTKWVTFPLSSHTPFLEETESYMKVLGDFLQAK
;
A
#
# COMPACT_ATOMS: atom_id res chain seq x y z
N MET A 1 -59.18 17.39 -34.65
CA MET A 1 -58.60 18.01 -33.44
C MET A 1 -57.73 16.96 -32.78
N ALA A 2 -56.40 17.11 -32.86
CA ALA A 2 -55.47 16.31 -32.07
C ALA A 2 -54.87 17.23 -31.01
N THR A 3 -54.79 16.75 -29.77
CA THR A 3 -54.44 17.56 -28.60
C THR A 3 -53.00 18.06 -28.67
N GLN A 4 -52.82 19.38 -28.65
CA GLN A 4 -51.52 19.99 -28.38
C GLN A 4 -51.13 19.64 -26.94
N HIS A 5 -50.18 18.71 -26.77
CA HIS A 5 -49.42 18.65 -25.53
C HIS A 5 -48.46 19.83 -25.52
N GLU A 6 -48.73 20.76 -24.61
CA GLU A 6 -47.95 21.97 -24.38
C GLU A 6 -46.60 21.57 -23.76
N PHE A 7 -45.60 21.35 -24.62
CA PHE A 7 -44.21 21.21 -24.18
C PHE A 7 -43.74 22.56 -23.64
N LEU A 8 -43.65 22.67 -22.31
CA LEU A 8 -43.30 23.91 -21.60
C LEU A 8 -41.94 24.52 -21.98
N TYR A 9 -41.08 23.76 -22.67
CA TYR A 9 -39.90 24.27 -23.38
C TYR A 9 -39.71 23.48 -24.69
N PRO A 10 -39.35 24.11 -25.82
CA PRO A 10 -38.93 23.39 -27.01
C PRO A 10 -37.61 22.63 -26.72
N PRO A 11 -37.43 21.40 -27.24
CA PRO A 11 -36.20 20.65 -27.02
C PRO A 11 -35.00 21.39 -27.66
N LEU A 12 -33.86 21.39 -26.97
CA LEU A 12 -32.64 22.13 -27.36
C LEU A 12 -32.15 21.79 -28.78
N SER A 13 -32.47 20.60 -29.27
CA SER A 13 -32.38 20.20 -30.68
C SER A 13 -33.31 19.00 -30.92
N THR A 14 -33.66 18.75 -32.18
CA THR A 14 -34.47 17.58 -32.55
C THR A 14 -33.61 16.47 -33.16
N ILE A 15 -34.12 15.24 -33.18
CA ILE A 15 -33.53 14.13 -33.95
C ILE A 15 -34.48 13.81 -35.09
N THR A 16 -34.22 14.40 -36.24
CA THR A 16 -35.01 14.25 -37.47
C THR A 16 -34.09 13.91 -38.66
N PRO A 17 -34.62 13.61 -39.85
CA PRO A 17 -33.80 13.46 -41.06
C PRO A 17 -33.06 14.74 -41.48
N THR A 18 -33.47 15.90 -40.97
CA THR A 18 -32.97 17.25 -41.32
C THR A 18 -32.18 17.93 -40.20
N ASP A 19 -32.42 17.60 -38.93
CA ASP A 19 -31.62 18.04 -37.78
C ASP A 19 -31.12 16.81 -37.00
N ARG A 20 -29.81 16.66 -36.89
CA ARG A 20 -29.15 15.55 -36.16
C ARG A 20 -28.37 16.00 -34.94
N ARG A 21 -28.42 17.30 -34.59
CA ARG A 21 -27.60 17.89 -33.53
C ARG A 21 -27.81 17.23 -32.17
N GLY A 22 -29.03 16.76 -31.88
CA GLY A 22 -29.37 16.08 -30.63
C GLY A 22 -28.53 14.83 -30.35
N ILE A 23 -28.09 14.12 -31.39
CA ILE A 23 -27.20 12.95 -31.24
C ILE A 23 -25.84 13.38 -30.66
N TYR A 24 -25.27 14.47 -31.18
CA TYR A 24 -24.00 15.00 -30.67
C TYR A 24 -24.15 15.54 -29.25
N TRP A 25 -25.21 16.32 -28.97
CA TRP A 25 -25.47 16.86 -27.63
C TRP A 25 -25.50 15.77 -26.56
N ILE A 26 -26.26 14.69 -26.77
CA ILE A 26 -26.37 13.59 -25.82
C ILE A 26 -25.01 12.91 -25.61
N ILE A 27 -24.33 12.52 -26.69
CA ILE A 27 -23.09 11.74 -26.60
C ILE A 27 -21.95 12.57 -26.01
N ALA A 28 -21.79 13.83 -26.44
CA ALA A 28 -20.74 14.71 -25.93
C ALA A 28 -20.90 15.03 -24.44
N VAL A 29 -22.14 15.25 -23.95
CA VAL A 29 -22.40 15.43 -22.51
C VAL A 29 -22.03 14.16 -21.72
N ILE A 30 -22.43 12.98 -22.18
CA ILE A 30 -22.04 11.70 -21.54
C ILE A 30 -20.52 11.55 -21.50
N CYS A 31 -19.83 11.88 -22.59
CA CYS A 31 -18.36 11.85 -22.68
C CYS A 31 -17.70 12.81 -21.68
N VAL A 32 -18.21 14.03 -21.53
CA VAL A 32 -17.72 15.01 -20.55
C VAL A 32 -17.94 14.53 -19.13
N CYS A 33 -19.13 14.06 -18.78
CA CYS A 33 -19.41 13.50 -17.45
C CYS A 33 -18.49 12.31 -17.14
N HIS A 34 -18.23 11.43 -18.13
CA HIS A 34 -17.35 10.29 -17.95
C HIS A 34 -15.88 10.69 -17.74
N ILE A 35 -15.36 11.66 -18.51
CA ILE A 35 -13.99 12.17 -18.32
C ILE A 35 -13.83 12.90 -16.99
N LEU A 36 -14.80 13.73 -16.58
CA LEU A 36 -14.74 14.41 -15.29
C LEU A 36 -14.79 13.42 -14.11
N LEU A 37 -15.66 12.40 -14.17
CA LEU A 37 -15.75 11.35 -13.15
C LEU A 37 -14.46 10.53 -13.07
N THR A 38 -13.93 10.07 -14.21
CA THR A 38 -12.72 9.23 -14.23
C THR A 38 -11.46 10.00 -13.86
N LEU A 39 -11.37 11.28 -14.23
CA LEU A 39 -10.32 12.19 -13.76
C LEU A 39 -10.44 12.43 -12.26
N PHE A 40 -11.64 12.71 -11.74
CA PHE A 40 -11.88 12.90 -10.30
C PHE A 40 -11.45 11.67 -9.49
N LEU A 41 -11.86 10.47 -9.91
CA LEU A 41 -11.44 9.21 -9.29
C LEU A 41 -9.91 9.04 -9.34
N ARG A 42 -9.26 9.33 -10.47
CA ARG A 42 -7.78 9.28 -10.57
C ARG A 42 -7.10 10.30 -9.64
N LEU A 43 -7.62 11.52 -9.55
CA LEU A 43 -7.08 12.58 -8.69
C LEU A 43 -7.28 12.28 -7.20
N MET A 44 -8.39 11.66 -6.79
CA MET A 44 -8.57 11.15 -5.43
C MET A 44 -7.57 10.05 -5.11
N VAL A 45 -7.45 9.03 -5.98
CA VAL A 45 -6.52 7.89 -5.79
C VAL A 45 -5.05 8.34 -5.75
N ARG A 46 -4.70 9.45 -6.43
CA ARG A 46 -3.34 10.00 -6.47
C ARG A 46 -3.16 11.29 -5.68
N TRP A 47 -4.09 11.61 -4.78
CA TRP A 47 -4.00 12.79 -3.91
C TRP A 47 -2.68 12.77 -3.12
N ARG A 48 -1.96 13.90 -3.12
CA ARG A 48 -0.58 14.05 -2.59
C ARG A 48 0.50 13.15 -3.23
N ARG A 49 0.24 12.47 -4.35
CA ARG A 49 1.21 11.61 -5.09
C ARG A 49 1.24 11.88 -6.61
N PHE A 50 1.20 13.15 -6.99
CA PHE A 50 1.31 13.58 -8.38
C PHE A 50 2.66 13.24 -8.99
N GLN A 51 2.65 12.61 -10.16
CA GLN A 51 3.83 12.38 -11.00
C GLN A 51 3.65 13.07 -12.36
N ILE A 52 4.72 13.13 -13.15
CA ILE A 52 4.75 13.78 -14.47
C ILE A 52 3.65 13.24 -15.41
N ASP A 53 3.32 11.94 -15.30
CA ASP A 53 2.24 11.33 -16.08
C ASP A 53 0.83 11.82 -15.69
N ASP A 54 0.61 12.26 -14.44
CA ASP A 54 -0.68 12.86 -14.05
C ASP A 54 -0.87 14.24 -14.66
N TYR A 55 0.18 15.06 -14.70
CA TYR A 55 0.14 16.35 -15.39
C TYR A 55 -0.12 16.16 -16.89
N ALA A 56 0.44 15.11 -17.51
CA ALA A 56 0.15 14.75 -18.89
C ALA A 56 -1.31 14.32 -19.11
N VAL A 57 -1.90 13.54 -18.19
CA VAL A 57 -3.33 13.17 -18.26
C VAL A 57 -4.24 14.39 -18.04
N VAL A 58 -3.94 15.24 -17.05
CA VAL A 58 -4.70 16.48 -16.79
C VAL A 58 -4.66 17.40 -18.02
N ALA A 59 -3.50 17.56 -18.65
CA ALA A 59 -3.37 18.30 -19.91
C ALA A 59 -4.21 17.67 -21.04
N GLY A 60 -4.20 16.34 -21.16
CA GLY A 60 -5.07 15.60 -22.09
C GLY A 60 -6.57 15.84 -21.85
N CYS A 61 -7.01 15.87 -20.59
CA CYS A 61 -8.39 16.18 -20.22
C CYS A 61 -8.76 17.65 -20.52
N ILE A 62 -7.84 18.60 -20.31
CA ILE A 62 -8.04 20.01 -20.70
C ILE A 62 -8.20 20.14 -22.22
N LEU A 63 -7.36 19.44 -22.99
CA LEU A 63 -7.46 19.39 -24.46
C LEU A 63 -8.79 18.77 -24.94
N PHE A 64 -9.28 17.73 -24.27
CA PHE A 64 -10.59 17.13 -24.54
C PHE A 64 -11.75 18.11 -24.23
N LEU A 65 -11.70 18.84 -23.11
CA LEU A 65 -12.71 19.84 -22.78
C LEU A 65 -12.69 21.00 -23.81
N ALA A 66 -11.51 21.42 -24.26
CA ALA A 66 -11.37 22.41 -25.33
C ALA A 66 -11.93 21.89 -26.67
N GLN A 67 -11.58 20.66 -27.08
CA GLN A 67 -12.10 20.03 -28.30
C GLN A 67 -13.63 19.95 -28.28
N THR A 68 -14.18 19.46 -27.16
CA THR A 68 -15.63 19.28 -27.01
C THR A 68 -16.35 20.63 -26.93
N GLY A 69 -15.79 21.64 -26.26
CA GLY A 69 -16.34 22.98 -26.19
C GLY A 69 -16.38 23.69 -27.55
N VAL A 70 -15.31 23.59 -28.33
CA VAL A 70 -15.24 24.11 -29.71
C VAL A 70 -16.28 23.41 -30.61
N ALA A 71 -16.40 22.08 -30.51
CA ALA A 71 -17.40 21.32 -31.26
C ALA A 71 -18.85 21.61 -30.82
N PHE A 72 -19.11 21.87 -29.53
CA PHE A 72 -20.40 22.39 -29.07
C PHE A 72 -20.70 23.77 -29.69
N GLY A 73 -19.69 24.64 -29.80
CA GLY A 73 -19.83 25.93 -30.50
C GLY A 73 -20.26 25.76 -31.96
N ALA A 74 -19.64 24.84 -32.70
CA ALA A 74 -20.02 24.53 -34.08
C ALA A 74 -21.48 24.05 -34.18
N VAL A 75 -21.89 23.11 -33.32
CA VAL A 75 -23.27 22.58 -33.28
C VAL A 75 -24.29 23.63 -32.83
N ALA A 76 -23.95 24.50 -31.89
CA ALA A 76 -24.77 25.62 -31.46
C ALA A 76 -24.99 26.65 -32.59
N LEU A 77 -23.98 26.88 -33.44
CA LEU A 77 -24.12 27.68 -34.66
C LEU A 77 -24.99 27.02 -35.76
N HIS A 78 -25.54 25.83 -35.50
CA HIS A 78 -26.45 25.03 -36.33
C HIS A 78 -25.79 24.04 -37.31
N LEU A 79 -24.47 23.80 -37.19
CA LEU A 79 -23.83 22.68 -37.88
C LEU A 79 -24.50 21.36 -37.47
N GLY A 80 -24.97 20.57 -38.44
CA GLY A 80 -25.80 19.38 -38.19
C GLY A 80 -27.31 19.54 -38.45
N SER A 81 -27.81 20.76 -38.71
CA SER A 81 -29.17 21.02 -39.22
C SER A 81 -29.15 21.47 -40.68
N ALA A 82 -30.24 21.26 -41.40
CA ALA A 82 -30.46 21.80 -42.74
C ALA A 82 -30.39 23.35 -42.76
N ASP A 83 -30.95 23.99 -41.73
CA ASP A 83 -30.98 25.45 -41.54
C ASP A 83 -29.59 26.04 -41.22
N GLY A 84 -28.58 25.20 -40.94
CA GLY A 84 -27.20 25.63 -40.68
C GLY A 84 -26.48 26.21 -41.90
N ALA A 85 -27.08 26.13 -43.09
CA ALA A 85 -26.54 26.67 -44.33
C ALA A 85 -27.20 27.98 -44.81
N GLU A 86 -28.18 28.53 -44.07
CA GLU A 86 -28.94 29.72 -44.50
C GLU A 86 -28.21 31.06 -44.29
N ASP A 87 -27.22 31.10 -43.37
CA ASP A 87 -26.42 32.29 -43.05
C ASP A 87 -24.94 31.98 -43.29
N GLU A 88 -24.35 32.55 -44.34
CA GLU A 88 -22.96 32.32 -44.76
C GLU A 88 -21.93 32.65 -43.67
N SER A 89 -22.19 33.68 -42.86
CA SER A 89 -21.29 34.14 -41.79
C SER A 89 -21.27 33.15 -40.63
N ARG A 90 -22.46 32.69 -40.21
CA ARG A 90 -22.60 31.63 -39.20
C ARG A 90 -22.07 30.29 -39.70
N ALA A 91 -22.34 29.95 -40.97
CA ALA A 91 -21.86 28.73 -41.60
C ALA A 91 -20.33 28.70 -41.60
N SER A 92 -19.66 29.71 -42.16
CA SER A 92 -18.19 29.82 -42.18
C SER A 92 -17.58 29.67 -40.78
N THR A 93 -18.11 30.41 -39.79
CA THR A 93 -17.67 30.32 -38.39
C THR A 93 -17.82 28.89 -37.83
N SER A 94 -18.92 28.20 -38.14
CA SER A 94 -19.14 26.83 -37.67
C SER A 94 -18.15 25.81 -38.27
N TRP A 95 -17.72 26.01 -39.52
CA TRP A 95 -16.73 25.14 -40.18
C TRP A 95 -15.30 25.38 -39.66
N HIS A 96 -14.93 26.63 -39.35
CA HIS A 96 -13.66 26.91 -38.67
C HIS A 96 -13.61 26.29 -37.27
N LEU A 97 -14.72 26.33 -36.51
CA LEU A 97 -14.82 25.63 -35.23
C LEU A 97 -14.72 24.10 -35.41
N PHE A 98 -15.38 23.53 -36.41
CA PHE A 98 -15.25 22.09 -36.71
C PHE A 98 -13.79 21.70 -37.01
N LEU A 99 -13.09 22.42 -37.89
CA LEU A 99 -11.68 22.18 -38.21
C LEU A 99 -10.76 22.35 -36.97
N ALA A 100 -11.02 23.34 -36.13
CA ALA A 100 -10.31 23.51 -34.86
C ALA A 100 -10.56 22.35 -33.89
N SER A 101 -11.77 21.78 -33.87
CA SER A 101 -12.08 20.58 -33.07
C SER A 101 -11.32 19.35 -33.53
N GLU A 102 -11.08 19.20 -34.84
CA GLU A 102 -10.27 18.11 -35.40
C GLU A 102 -8.78 18.25 -35.05
N GLY A 103 -8.25 19.47 -35.12
CA GLY A 103 -6.88 19.76 -34.66
C GLY A 103 -6.70 19.43 -33.18
N LEU A 104 -7.64 19.86 -32.33
CA LEU A 104 -7.63 19.54 -30.89
C LEU A 104 -7.83 18.04 -30.61
N TYR A 105 -8.62 17.34 -31.44
CA TYR A 105 -8.74 15.88 -31.38
C TYR A 105 -7.39 15.20 -31.59
N VAL A 106 -6.64 15.55 -32.64
CA VAL A 106 -5.30 14.99 -32.91
C VAL A 106 -4.34 15.30 -31.77
N VAL A 107 -4.29 16.54 -31.28
CA VAL A 107 -3.39 16.91 -30.16
C VAL A 107 -3.74 16.13 -28.89
N GLY A 108 -5.04 16.00 -28.55
CA GLY A 108 -5.51 15.21 -27.41
C GLY A 108 -5.20 13.71 -27.54
N LEU A 109 -5.36 13.16 -28.74
CA LEU A 109 -5.10 11.75 -29.06
C LEU A 109 -3.63 11.38 -28.80
N TYR A 110 -2.69 12.23 -29.24
CA TYR A 110 -1.26 12.04 -28.99
C TYR A 110 -0.86 12.38 -27.56
N ALA A 111 -1.47 13.38 -26.91
CA ALA A 111 -1.23 13.66 -25.48
C ALA A 111 -1.58 12.46 -24.59
N ALA A 112 -2.68 11.75 -24.88
CA ALA A 112 -3.05 10.51 -24.18
C ALA A 112 -1.97 9.41 -24.33
N LYS A 113 -1.36 9.26 -25.51
CA LYS A 113 -0.26 8.29 -25.74
C LYS A 113 1.00 8.66 -24.97
N LEU A 114 1.38 9.94 -24.95
CA LEU A 114 2.51 10.43 -24.18
C LEU A 114 2.29 10.17 -22.68
N ALA A 115 1.07 10.39 -22.17
CA ALA A 115 0.71 10.06 -20.79
C ALA A 115 0.83 8.56 -20.48
N VAL A 116 0.42 7.67 -21.40
CA VAL A 116 0.61 6.21 -21.26
C VAL A 116 2.09 5.84 -21.23
N LEU A 117 2.90 6.38 -22.15
CA LEU A 117 4.34 6.11 -22.19
C LEU A 117 5.05 6.58 -20.91
N LEU A 118 4.68 7.75 -20.38
CA LEU A 118 5.20 8.27 -19.11
C LEU A 118 4.77 7.40 -17.91
N THR A 119 3.50 6.95 -17.88
CA THR A 119 2.99 6.03 -16.84
C THR A 119 3.72 4.68 -16.89
N VAL A 120 3.96 4.12 -18.09
CA VAL A 120 4.70 2.86 -18.25
C VAL A 120 6.18 3.05 -17.87
N GLN A 121 6.79 4.16 -18.25
CA GLN A 121 8.17 4.50 -17.89
C GLN A 121 8.34 4.62 -16.37
N SER A 122 7.43 5.31 -15.66
CA SER A 122 7.48 5.45 -14.20
C SER A 122 7.27 4.12 -13.47
N LEU A 123 6.45 3.21 -14.02
CA LEU A 123 6.19 1.90 -13.43
C LEU A 123 7.28 0.84 -13.68
N LEU A 124 7.82 0.77 -14.91
CA LEU A 124 8.61 -0.40 -15.37
C LEU A 124 10.05 -0.08 -15.81
N ALA A 125 10.40 1.15 -16.16
CA ALA A 125 11.74 1.47 -16.66
C ALA A 125 12.76 1.60 -15.50
N ARG A 126 13.29 0.47 -15.05
CA ARG A 126 14.29 0.39 -13.97
C ARG A 126 15.74 0.50 -14.46
N ASP A 127 16.00 0.02 -15.67
CA ASP A 127 17.30 0.09 -16.34
C ASP A 127 17.47 1.43 -17.09
N MET A 128 18.69 1.98 -17.10
CA MET A 128 19.08 3.13 -17.90
C MET A 128 18.89 2.89 -19.41
N ALA A 129 19.18 1.69 -19.91
CA ALA A 129 18.98 1.32 -21.31
C ALA A 129 17.50 1.36 -21.70
N VAL A 130 16.63 0.79 -20.86
CA VAL A 130 15.17 0.84 -21.06
C VAL A 130 14.67 2.29 -21.01
N ARG A 131 15.16 3.11 -20.06
CA ARG A 131 14.82 4.54 -20.01
C ARG A 131 15.17 5.28 -21.29
N ILE A 132 16.32 5.02 -21.91
CA ILE A 132 16.70 5.65 -23.20
C ILE A 132 15.66 5.31 -24.29
N VAL A 133 15.26 4.04 -24.41
CA VAL A 133 14.25 3.60 -25.40
C VAL A 133 12.91 4.31 -25.19
N PHE A 134 12.48 4.53 -23.94
CA PHE A 134 11.26 5.30 -23.65
C PHE A 134 11.38 6.77 -24.06
N HIS A 135 12.49 7.46 -23.77
CA HIS A 135 12.68 8.86 -24.20
C HIS A 135 12.74 8.98 -25.73
N CYS A 136 13.41 8.06 -26.43
CA CYS A 136 13.39 8.01 -27.90
C CYS A 136 11.97 7.79 -28.45
N THR A 137 11.19 6.89 -27.83
CA THR A 137 9.80 6.62 -28.21
C THR A 137 8.89 7.84 -27.96
N LEU A 138 9.07 8.53 -26.83
CA LEU A 138 8.35 9.76 -26.49
C LEU A 138 8.59 10.85 -27.53
N GLY A 139 9.85 11.03 -27.95
CA GLY A 139 10.22 11.93 -29.04
C GLY A 139 9.58 11.55 -30.38
N ALA A 140 9.66 10.27 -30.77
CA ALA A 140 9.06 9.77 -32.02
C ALA A 140 7.53 9.95 -32.06
N VAL A 141 6.82 9.65 -30.96
CA VAL A 141 5.37 9.84 -30.87
C VAL A 141 4.99 11.33 -30.89
N THR A 142 5.81 12.20 -30.32
CA THR A 142 5.61 13.66 -30.40
C THR A 142 5.76 14.17 -31.84
N VAL A 143 6.77 13.69 -32.58
CA VAL A 143 6.96 14.03 -34.00
C VAL A 143 5.81 13.50 -34.88
N LEU A 144 5.34 12.26 -34.64
CA LEU A 144 4.17 11.70 -35.32
C LEU A 144 2.89 12.48 -35.04
N GLY A 145 2.71 12.99 -33.81
CA GLY A 145 1.59 13.86 -33.45
C GLY A 145 1.62 15.19 -34.20
N PHE A 146 2.79 15.82 -34.30
CA PHE A 146 2.97 17.04 -35.09
C PHE A 146 2.75 16.80 -36.59
N ALA A 147 3.27 15.71 -37.15
CA ALA A 147 3.03 15.33 -38.55
C ALA A 147 1.55 15.06 -38.84
N SER A 148 0.84 14.39 -37.94
CA SER A 148 -0.61 14.17 -38.04
C SER A 148 -1.39 15.49 -37.99
N LEU A 149 -1.01 16.41 -37.10
CA LEU A 149 -1.63 17.72 -36.98
C LEU A 149 -1.46 18.55 -38.26
N LEU A 150 -0.26 18.57 -38.85
CA LEU A 150 -0.01 19.22 -40.14
C LEU A 150 -0.80 18.57 -41.28
N THR A 151 -0.94 17.24 -41.27
CA THR A 151 -1.70 16.49 -42.28
C THR A 151 -3.18 16.87 -42.30
N VAL A 152 -3.76 17.21 -41.14
CA VAL A 152 -5.14 17.69 -41.03
C VAL A 152 -5.27 19.18 -41.35
N LEU A 153 -4.38 20.04 -40.83
CA LEU A 153 -4.54 21.49 -40.88
C LEU A 153 -3.93 22.19 -42.11
N VAL A 154 -2.89 21.64 -42.74
CA VAL A 154 -2.18 22.36 -43.82
C VAL A 154 -2.93 22.25 -45.15
N GLY A 155 -3.34 23.39 -45.71
CA GLY A 155 -3.94 23.48 -47.04
C GLY A 155 -5.39 23.00 -47.14
N CYS A 156 -6.16 23.18 -46.06
CA CYS A 156 -7.61 22.98 -46.04
C CYS A 156 -8.24 24.19 -45.33
N ASP A 157 -9.02 25.02 -46.02
CA ASP A 157 -9.72 26.16 -45.42
C ASP A 157 -11.18 25.81 -45.01
N GLY A 158 -11.75 26.58 -44.10
CA GLY A 158 -13.16 26.47 -43.67
C GLY A 158 -14.16 26.68 -44.81
N HIS A 159 -13.75 27.40 -45.86
CA HIS A 159 -14.55 27.63 -47.06
C HIS A 159 -14.53 26.45 -48.04
N ASP A 160 -13.40 25.74 -48.19
CA ASP A 160 -13.30 24.54 -49.05
C ASP A 160 -14.18 23.39 -48.53
N LEU A 161 -14.42 23.36 -47.22
CA LEU A 161 -15.33 22.45 -46.53
C LEU A 161 -16.81 22.69 -46.86
N LEU A 162 -17.19 23.92 -47.25
CA LEU A 162 -18.54 24.29 -47.66
C LEU A 162 -18.82 23.96 -49.13
N THR A 163 -17.86 24.24 -50.00
CA THR A 163 -18.04 24.17 -51.47
C THR A 163 -17.72 22.80 -52.06
N GLY A 164 -17.04 21.92 -51.31
CA GLY A 164 -16.82 20.52 -51.70
C GLY A 164 -15.86 20.35 -52.89
N GLY A 165 -14.96 21.31 -53.14
CA GLY A 165 -14.11 21.30 -54.32
C GLY A 165 -12.83 22.13 -54.18
N GLY A 166 -11.75 21.50 -53.74
CA GLY A 166 -10.39 22.02 -53.84
C GLY A 166 -9.39 20.87 -53.98
N ASP A 167 -8.69 20.80 -55.13
CA ASP A 167 -7.81 19.67 -55.51
C ASP A 167 -6.71 19.34 -54.48
N ASN A 168 -6.39 20.27 -53.58
CA ASN A 168 -5.30 20.16 -52.61
C ASN A 168 -5.72 19.53 -51.26
N CYS A 169 -7.02 19.37 -50.96
CA CYS A 169 -7.52 18.89 -49.68
C CYS A 169 -8.26 17.52 -49.81
N ASN A 170 -7.56 16.47 -50.27
CA ASN A 170 -8.12 15.10 -50.23
C ASN A 170 -8.25 14.60 -48.78
N ARG A 171 -9.43 14.82 -48.21
CA ARG A 171 -9.74 14.59 -46.79
C ARG A 171 -9.79 13.11 -46.42
N GLU A 172 -10.28 12.25 -47.32
CA GLU A 172 -10.30 10.79 -47.15
C GLU A 172 -8.88 10.24 -46.96
N THR A 173 -7.98 10.53 -47.91
CA THR A 173 -6.59 10.04 -47.86
C THR A 173 -5.84 10.57 -46.64
N ARG A 174 -6.06 11.84 -46.26
CA ARG A 174 -5.46 12.46 -45.07
C ARG A 174 -5.89 11.76 -43.77
N TRP A 175 -7.19 11.48 -43.60
CA TRP A 175 -7.68 10.82 -42.39
C TRP A 175 -7.34 9.32 -42.33
N ILE A 176 -7.25 8.63 -43.47
CA ILE A 176 -6.67 7.28 -43.54
C ILE A 176 -5.20 7.30 -43.10
N ALA A 177 -4.40 8.26 -43.57
CA ALA A 177 -3.00 8.39 -43.16
C ALA A 177 -2.85 8.67 -41.65
N VAL A 178 -3.70 9.53 -41.08
CA VAL A 178 -3.74 9.78 -39.62
C VAL A 178 -4.14 8.52 -38.84
N ALA A 179 -5.15 7.77 -39.30
CA ALA A 179 -5.54 6.50 -38.67
C ALA A 179 -4.43 5.43 -38.73
N ILE A 180 -3.64 5.38 -39.82
CA ILE A 180 -2.47 4.49 -39.94
C ILE A 180 -1.37 4.92 -38.96
N MET A 181 -1.04 6.22 -38.88
CA MET A 181 -0.05 6.73 -37.92
C MET A 181 -0.48 6.51 -36.47
N ASP A 182 -1.78 6.62 -36.18
CA ASP A 182 -2.37 6.28 -34.89
C ASP A 182 -2.15 4.79 -34.57
N ALA A 183 -2.62 3.90 -35.43
CA ALA A 183 -2.53 2.45 -35.25
C ALA A 183 -1.10 1.95 -35.06
N LEU A 184 -0.14 2.45 -35.85
CA LEU A 184 1.27 2.12 -35.71
C LEU A 184 1.83 2.55 -34.35
N SER A 185 1.42 3.71 -33.83
CA SER A 185 1.86 4.19 -32.51
C SER A 185 1.28 3.39 -31.35
N GLU A 186 0.03 2.90 -31.46
CA GLU A 186 -0.56 1.99 -30.46
C GLU A 186 0.11 0.61 -30.46
N LEU A 187 0.33 0.03 -31.65
CA LEU A 187 1.01 -1.27 -31.80
C LEU A 187 2.44 -1.21 -31.27
N TRP A 188 3.19 -0.13 -31.56
CA TRP A 188 4.53 0.07 -31.02
C TRP A 188 4.53 0.23 -29.50
N GLY A 189 3.63 1.05 -28.95
CA GLY A 189 3.52 1.25 -27.49
C GLY A 189 3.19 -0.05 -26.75
N PHE A 190 2.29 -0.86 -27.30
CA PHE A 190 1.95 -2.18 -26.76
C PHE A 190 3.10 -3.18 -26.87
N ALA A 191 3.78 -3.26 -28.03
CA ALA A 191 4.93 -4.14 -28.22
C ALA A 191 6.09 -3.79 -27.26
N LEU A 192 6.38 -2.49 -27.10
CA LEU A 192 7.38 -1.99 -26.15
C LEU A 192 7.02 -2.39 -24.71
N PHE A 193 5.75 -2.26 -24.31
CA PHE A 193 5.28 -2.69 -23.00
C PHE A 193 5.46 -4.20 -22.79
N CYS A 194 5.02 -5.02 -23.75
CA CYS A 194 5.13 -6.47 -23.65
C CYS A 194 6.59 -6.94 -23.56
N TRP A 195 7.51 -6.32 -24.33
CA TRP A 195 8.94 -6.59 -24.23
C TRP A 195 9.50 -6.36 -22.82
N VAL A 196 9.18 -5.21 -22.20
CA VAL A 196 9.61 -4.90 -20.82
C VAL A 196 8.96 -5.85 -19.80
N VAL A 197 7.67 -6.15 -19.90
CA VAL A 197 7.02 -7.09 -18.97
C VAL A 197 7.55 -8.51 -19.12
N TRP A 198 7.97 -8.91 -20.33
CA TRP A 198 8.53 -10.24 -20.55
C TRP A 198 9.91 -10.41 -19.91
N SER A 199 10.76 -9.37 -19.92
CA SER A 199 12.09 -9.40 -19.29
C SER A 199 12.07 -9.40 -17.75
N LEU A 200 10.95 -9.04 -17.12
CA LEU A 200 10.80 -9.05 -15.66
C LEU A 200 10.53 -10.45 -15.09
N GLN A 201 11.14 -10.79 -13.95
CA GLN A 201 10.93 -12.06 -13.25
C GLN A 201 9.63 -12.04 -12.43
N MET A 202 8.49 -12.29 -13.09
CA MET A 202 7.15 -12.34 -12.47
C MET A 202 6.41 -13.62 -12.85
N ARG A 203 5.49 -14.10 -11.98
CA ARG A 203 4.59 -15.23 -12.31
C ARG A 203 3.80 -14.93 -13.59
N PRO A 204 3.61 -15.90 -14.51
CA PRO A 204 2.99 -15.66 -15.82
C PRO A 204 1.61 -14.99 -15.77
N SER A 205 0.77 -15.31 -14.78
CA SER A 205 -0.54 -14.69 -14.59
C SER A 205 -0.46 -13.16 -14.47
N TYR A 206 0.49 -12.63 -13.69
CA TYR A 206 0.65 -11.18 -13.55
C TYR A 206 1.21 -10.50 -14.80
N LYS A 207 1.97 -11.22 -15.64
CA LYS A 207 2.41 -10.75 -16.96
C LYS A 207 1.23 -10.60 -17.90
N ILE A 208 0.36 -11.62 -17.96
CA ILE A 208 -0.86 -11.61 -18.78
C ILE A 208 -1.80 -10.48 -18.35
N THR A 209 -2.10 -10.34 -17.06
CA THR A 209 -2.97 -9.25 -16.57
C THR A 209 -2.37 -7.86 -16.84
N ALA A 210 -1.05 -7.68 -16.66
CA ALA A 210 -0.39 -6.40 -16.96
C ALA A 210 -0.50 -6.04 -18.45
N SER A 211 -0.22 -7.02 -19.33
CA SER A 211 -0.35 -6.85 -20.78
C SER A 211 -1.79 -6.59 -21.21
N ALA A 212 -2.77 -7.30 -20.64
CA ALA A 212 -4.19 -7.08 -20.94
C ALA A 212 -4.65 -5.64 -20.62
N MET A 213 -4.21 -5.07 -19.49
CA MET A 213 -4.56 -3.68 -19.11
C MET A 213 -4.04 -2.64 -20.12
N VAL A 214 -2.81 -2.78 -20.59
CA VAL A 214 -2.27 -1.90 -21.64
C VAL A 214 -2.87 -2.25 -23.00
N GLY A 215 -3.20 -3.52 -23.25
CA GLY A 215 -3.85 -4.01 -24.47
C GLY A 215 -5.22 -3.40 -24.75
N LEU A 216 -5.91 -2.85 -23.74
CA LEU A 216 -7.11 -2.02 -23.93
C LEU A 216 -6.86 -0.85 -24.89
N ARG A 217 -5.63 -0.32 -24.95
CA ARG A 217 -5.21 0.69 -25.93
C ARG A 217 -5.46 0.29 -27.38
N LEU A 218 -5.33 -0.99 -27.73
CA LEU A 218 -5.50 -1.47 -29.10
C LEU A 218 -6.94 -1.26 -29.62
N LEU A 219 -7.93 -1.08 -28.73
CA LEU A 219 -9.28 -0.72 -29.14
C LEU A 219 -9.37 0.71 -29.69
N CYS A 220 -8.41 1.61 -29.40
CA CYS A 220 -8.33 2.94 -30.02
C CYS A 220 -8.19 2.86 -31.55
N ILE A 221 -7.52 1.83 -32.06
CA ILE A 221 -7.38 1.56 -33.50
C ILE A 221 -8.75 1.42 -34.17
N ILE A 222 -9.71 0.79 -33.48
CA ILE A 222 -11.09 0.66 -33.96
C ILE A 222 -11.78 2.03 -34.00
N PHE A 223 -11.62 2.86 -32.96
CA PHE A 223 -12.18 4.22 -32.96
C PHE A 223 -11.58 5.10 -34.07
N ALA A 224 -10.27 5.02 -34.33
CA ALA A 224 -9.62 5.76 -35.41
C ALA A 224 -10.08 5.28 -36.80
N ALA A 225 -10.19 3.97 -37.02
CA ALA A 225 -10.71 3.40 -38.26
C ALA A 225 -12.19 3.78 -38.50
N MET A 226 -13.02 3.71 -37.46
CA MET A 226 -14.43 4.13 -37.52
C MET A 226 -14.55 5.65 -37.76
N HIS A 227 -13.65 6.47 -37.21
CA HIS A 227 -13.62 7.90 -37.53
C HIS A 227 -13.31 8.13 -39.02
N ALA A 228 -12.29 7.46 -39.57
CA ALA A 228 -11.94 7.56 -40.98
C ALA A 228 -13.10 7.13 -41.91
N ASP A 229 -13.76 5.99 -41.63
CA ASP A 229 -14.99 5.55 -42.33
C ASP A 229 -16.11 6.62 -42.30
N ARG A 230 -16.31 7.30 -41.16
CA ARG A 230 -17.32 8.37 -41.07
C ARG A 230 -16.89 9.69 -41.70
N VAL A 231 -15.60 9.93 -41.90
CA VAL A 231 -15.10 11.03 -42.75
C VAL A 231 -15.31 10.69 -44.22
N GLU A 232 -15.00 9.47 -44.67
CA GLU A 232 -15.25 9.01 -46.04
C GLU A 232 -16.75 9.10 -46.39
N GLN A 233 -17.63 8.57 -45.54
CA GLN A 233 -19.09 8.69 -45.69
C GLN A 233 -19.60 10.14 -45.66
N PHE A 234 -18.87 11.06 -45.03
CA PHE A 234 -19.20 12.48 -45.01
C PHE A 234 -18.80 13.16 -46.33
N VAL A 235 -17.58 12.89 -46.82
CA VAL A 235 -17.07 13.41 -48.11
C VAL A 235 -17.94 12.92 -49.28
N ASN A 236 -18.30 11.63 -49.27
CA ASN A 236 -19.10 11.00 -50.33
C ASN A 236 -20.63 11.22 -50.18
N SER A 237 -21.06 12.12 -49.29
CA SER A 237 -22.48 12.37 -49.02
C SER A 237 -23.07 13.49 -49.87
N SER A 238 -24.27 13.26 -50.44
CA SER A 238 -25.09 14.31 -51.05
C SER A 238 -25.67 15.33 -50.05
N ARG A 239 -25.42 15.19 -48.73
CA ARG A 239 -25.90 16.09 -47.66
C ARG A 239 -24.84 16.27 -46.56
N PRO A 240 -23.70 16.94 -46.83
CA PRO A 240 -22.58 17.02 -45.90
C PRO A 240 -22.96 17.67 -44.56
N VAL A 241 -23.71 18.78 -44.58
CA VAL A 241 -24.07 19.59 -43.39
C VAL A 241 -24.79 18.80 -42.29
N THR A 242 -25.59 17.78 -42.62
CA THR A 242 -26.30 16.95 -41.63
C THR A 242 -25.57 15.63 -41.31
N ILE A 243 -24.64 15.19 -42.16
CA ILE A 243 -23.85 13.97 -41.93
C ILE A 243 -22.59 14.23 -41.11
N VAL A 244 -22.04 15.46 -41.10
CA VAL A 244 -20.86 15.88 -40.31
C VAL A 244 -20.94 15.53 -38.81
N ILE A 245 -22.16 15.45 -38.25
CA ILE A 245 -22.40 14.96 -36.88
C ILE A 245 -21.82 13.55 -36.62
N ARG A 246 -21.71 12.70 -37.64
CA ARG A 246 -21.15 11.34 -37.51
C ARG A 246 -19.64 11.35 -37.20
N PRO A 247 -18.75 11.93 -38.04
CA PRO A 247 -17.34 12.04 -37.67
C PRO A 247 -17.15 12.85 -36.38
N MET A 248 -17.89 13.95 -36.17
CA MET A 248 -17.85 14.72 -34.90
C MET A 248 -18.11 13.84 -33.67
N THR A 249 -19.11 12.96 -33.72
CA THR A 249 -19.40 12.01 -32.64
C THR A 249 -18.26 11.01 -32.44
N TRP A 250 -17.67 10.48 -33.51
CA TRP A 250 -16.60 9.48 -33.42
C TRP A 250 -15.25 10.04 -32.96
N GLN A 251 -14.88 11.28 -33.30
CA GLN A 251 -13.69 11.92 -32.72
C GLN A 251 -13.83 12.11 -31.20
N THR A 252 -14.99 12.58 -30.73
CA THR A 252 -15.24 12.79 -29.30
C THR A 252 -15.23 11.47 -28.54
N LEU A 253 -15.92 10.43 -29.04
CA LEU A 253 -15.88 9.08 -28.47
C LEU A 253 -14.47 8.48 -28.45
N GLY A 254 -13.71 8.61 -29.54
CA GLY A 254 -12.35 8.09 -29.66
C GLY A 254 -11.38 8.77 -28.69
N LEU A 255 -11.48 10.09 -28.51
CA LEU A 255 -10.66 10.81 -27.54
C LEU A 255 -11.04 10.49 -26.09
N THR A 256 -12.34 10.37 -25.80
CA THR A 256 -12.82 9.91 -24.49
C THR A 256 -12.30 8.51 -24.16
N TYR A 257 -12.39 7.56 -25.10
CA TYR A 257 -11.86 6.21 -24.91
C TYR A 257 -10.33 6.20 -24.76
N SER A 258 -9.63 7.03 -25.52
CA SER A 258 -8.17 7.17 -25.44
C SER A 258 -7.73 7.67 -24.05
N LEU A 259 -8.39 8.70 -23.50
CA LEU A 259 -8.11 9.19 -22.15
C LEU A 259 -8.55 8.19 -21.06
N PHE A 260 -9.71 7.54 -21.22
CA PHE A 260 -10.17 6.49 -20.29
C PHE A 260 -9.17 5.34 -20.19
N SER A 261 -8.71 4.79 -21.31
CA SER A 261 -7.73 3.71 -21.34
C SER A 261 -6.36 4.14 -20.77
N ALA A 262 -5.95 5.40 -20.99
CA ALA A 262 -4.76 5.96 -20.34
C ALA A 262 -4.93 6.11 -18.81
N MET A 263 -6.14 6.38 -18.33
CA MET A 263 -6.45 6.43 -16.90
C MET A 263 -6.56 5.04 -16.25
N ALA A 264 -7.11 4.06 -16.97
CA ALA A 264 -7.25 2.67 -16.50
C ALA A 264 -5.90 1.99 -16.16
N ILE A 265 -4.84 2.30 -16.92
CA ILE A 265 -3.49 1.73 -16.70
C ILE A 265 -2.92 2.12 -15.33
N ALA A 266 -3.25 3.31 -14.81
CA ALA A 266 -2.80 3.79 -13.50
C ALA A 266 -3.64 3.24 -12.32
N LEU A 267 -4.85 2.75 -12.56
CA LEU A 267 -5.82 2.31 -11.53
C LEU A 267 -5.59 0.88 -11.01
N ARG A 268 -4.38 0.31 -11.21
CA ARG A 268 -4.06 -1.08 -10.87
C ARG A 268 -4.22 -1.48 -9.39
N PRO A 269 -4.12 -0.59 -8.38
CA PRO A 269 -4.51 -0.94 -7.01
C PRO A 269 -6.00 -1.32 -6.90
N PHE A 270 -6.87 -0.63 -7.64
CA PHE A 270 -8.33 -0.66 -7.47
C PHE A 270 -9.00 -1.86 -8.16
N LEU A 271 -8.47 -2.29 -9.31
CA LEU A 271 -9.00 -3.47 -10.03
C LEU A 271 -8.68 -4.81 -9.36
N LYS A 272 -7.88 -4.81 -8.29
CA LYS A 272 -7.62 -6.00 -7.47
C LYS A 272 -8.70 -6.21 -6.40
N ASP A 273 -9.45 -5.15 -6.07
CA ASP A 273 -10.52 -5.14 -5.07
C ASP A 273 -11.92 -5.16 -5.71
N PHE A 274 -12.01 -5.06 -7.05
CA PHE A 274 -13.23 -5.31 -7.84
C PHE A 274 -13.61 -6.81 -7.93
N HIS A 275 -13.43 -7.55 -6.83
CA HIS A 275 -14.18 -8.77 -6.53
C HIS A 275 -15.55 -8.41 -5.91
N THR A 276 -16.26 -7.47 -6.53
CA THR A 276 -17.54 -6.92 -6.03
C THR A 276 -18.72 -7.36 -6.90
N GLY A 277 -19.27 -8.52 -6.55
CA GLY A 277 -20.73 -8.72 -6.41
C GLY A 277 -21.69 -8.55 -7.59
N MET A 278 -21.28 -8.13 -8.80
CA MET A 278 -22.20 -7.97 -9.94
C MET A 278 -21.69 -8.57 -11.26
N GLY A 279 -22.23 -9.76 -11.53
CA GLY A 279 -22.33 -10.49 -12.80
C GLY A 279 -21.71 -9.95 -14.08
N MET A 280 -20.57 -10.54 -14.46
CA MET A 280 -20.43 -11.17 -15.79
C MET A 280 -19.30 -12.21 -15.77
N ASP A 281 -19.66 -13.48 -15.52
CA ASP A 281 -18.74 -14.61 -15.63
C ASP A 281 -18.61 -14.99 -17.12
N LEU A 282 -17.42 -14.80 -17.67
CA LEU A 282 -17.12 -14.96 -19.11
C LEU A 282 -15.80 -15.73 -19.27
N GLY A 283 -15.87 -17.05 -19.07
CA GLY A 283 -14.68 -17.90 -19.19
C GLY A 283 -14.83 -19.42 -19.08
N HIS A 284 -15.94 -19.97 -18.59
CA HIS A 284 -16.17 -21.43 -18.57
C HIS A 284 -17.14 -21.88 -19.69
N ALA A 285 -16.64 -21.96 -20.93
CA ALA A 285 -17.34 -22.62 -22.04
C ALA A 285 -16.41 -23.01 -23.21
N ALA A 286 -15.59 -24.05 -23.03
CA ALA A 286 -15.00 -24.83 -24.12
C ALA A 286 -14.45 -26.16 -23.58
N ASP A 287 -15.34 -27.11 -23.30
CA ASP A 287 -15.00 -28.51 -23.00
C ASP A 287 -15.04 -29.36 -24.30
N TYR A 288 -14.63 -30.63 -24.22
CA TYR A 288 -14.59 -31.71 -25.25
C TYR A 288 -13.31 -31.88 -26.11
N GLY A 289 -12.79 -33.12 -26.12
CA GLY A 289 -11.88 -33.66 -27.15
C GLY A 289 -10.52 -34.18 -26.64
N SER A 290 -10.46 -35.16 -25.74
CA SER A 290 -10.31 -36.62 -26.03
C SER A 290 -8.95 -37.10 -26.59
N GLY A 291 -8.36 -38.15 -25.97
CA GLY A 291 -7.25 -38.96 -26.53
C GLY A 291 -5.88 -38.70 -25.88
N SER A 292 -5.56 -39.24 -24.70
CA SER A 292 -5.25 -40.66 -24.39
C SER A 292 -3.99 -41.22 -25.06
N ARG A 293 -2.88 -41.31 -24.31
CA ARG A 293 -2.27 -42.59 -23.87
C ARG A 293 -1.06 -42.40 -22.95
N ASN A 294 -1.18 -42.97 -21.74
CA ASN A 294 -0.28 -43.90 -21.04
C ASN A 294 1.23 -43.55 -20.92
N ILE A 295 1.88 -43.74 -19.77
CA ILE A 295 1.95 -45.00 -18.98
C ILE A 295 1.80 -44.76 -17.45
N THR A 296 1.37 -45.82 -16.78
CA THR A 296 0.93 -45.95 -15.38
C THR A 296 2.02 -45.88 -14.30
N LYS A 297 1.62 -45.39 -13.11
CA LYS A 297 1.70 -46.16 -11.85
C LYS A 297 0.60 -45.71 -10.87
N GLU A 298 -0.22 -46.67 -10.45
CA GLU A 298 -1.16 -46.57 -9.32
C GLU A 298 -0.33 -46.60 -8.00
N SER A 299 -0.77 -46.23 -6.80
CA SER A 299 -2.07 -45.83 -6.22
C SER A 299 -1.77 -44.85 -5.07
N PHE A 300 -2.69 -44.30 -4.25
CA PHE A 300 -4.13 -44.49 -4.04
C PHE A 300 -4.77 -43.12 -3.70
N LYS A 301 -6.09 -43.10 -3.43
CA LYS A 301 -6.80 -41.97 -2.81
C LYS A 301 -7.66 -42.54 -1.67
N MET A 302 -7.55 -42.02 -0.46
CA MET A 302 -8.56 -42.23 0.59
C MET A 302 -9.16 -40.90 0.99
N GLN A 303 -10.48 -40.82 0.93
CA GLN A 303 -11.27 -39.88 1.72
C GLN A 303 -11.26 -40.35 3.18
N ASN A 304 -11.62 -39.48 4.11
CA ASN A 304 -12.30 -39.95 5.32
C ASN A 304 -13.55 -39.10 5.56
N MET A 305 -14.64 -39.77 5.92
CA MET A 305 -15.87 -39.13 6.41
C MET A 305 -15.78 -38.93 7.93
N SER A 306 -16.76 -38.22 8.48
CA SER A 306 -16.96 -37.90 9.90
C SER A 306 -17.32 -39.13 10.75
N PRO A 307 -17.61 -38.93 12.06
CA PRO A 307 -19.03 -39.03 12.42
C PRO A 307 -19.58 -37.93 13.36
N GLU A 308 -20.91 -37.96 13.43
CA GLU A 308 -21.92 -37.00 13.90
C GLU A 308 -21.91 -36.57 15.37
N GLY A 309 -22.65 -35.48 15.65
CA GLY A 309 -22.90 -34.93 16.99
C GLY A 309 -24.10 -33.98 17.15
N THR A 310 -25.20 -34.18 16.39
CA THR A 310 -26.60 -33.67 16.60
C THR A 310 -26.92 -32.21 16.99
N ARG A 311 -27.82 -31.60 16.18
CA ARG A 311 -28.90 -30.64 16.55
C ARG A 311 -28.49 -29.22 17.01
N ASP A 312 -29.27 -28.14 16.77
CA ASP A 312 -30.64 -28.01 16.22
C ASP A 312 -30.83 -26.71 15.39
N GLN A 313 -31.96 -26.61 14.68
CA GLN A 313 -32.35 -25.44 13.87
C GLN A 313 -32.90 -24.26 14.71
N LYS A 314 -32.60 -23.03 14.26
CA LYS A 314 -33.49 -21.85 14.09
C LYS A 314 -32.61 -20.65 13.65
N GLY A 315 -33.00 -19.76 12.74
CA GLY A 315 -34.33 -19.44 12.23
C GLY A 315 -34.81 -18.13 12.86
N GLY A 316 -34.54 -16.99 12.21
CA GLY A 316 -34.92 -15.66 12.69
C GLY A 316 -34.61 -14.55 11.68
N ASN A 317 -35.66 -13.92 11.15
CA ASN A 317 -35.57 -12.71 10.32
C ASN A 317 -35.44 -11.47 11.21
N THR A 318 -34.75 -10.44 10.71
CA THR A 318 -35.15 -9.01 10.70
C THR A 318 -34.13 -8.30 9.79
N GLU A 319 -34.52 -7.81 8.62
CA GLU A 319 -35.17 -6.51 8.35
C GLU A 319 -34.22 -5.32 8.40
N ASP A 320 -34.22 -4.57 7.29
CA ASP A 320 -33.42 -3.37 7.08
C ASP A 320 -33.82 -2.23 8.02
N ILE A 321 -32.84 -1.48 8.53
CA ILE A 321 -33.02 -0.08 8.92
C ILE A 321 -32.04 0.76 8.12
N ILE A 322 -32.60 1.61 7.27
CA ILE A 322 -31.89 2.60 6.44
C ILE A 322 -31.72 3.90 7.25
N ALA A 323 -30.65 4.65 6.94
CA ALA A 323 -30.26 5.99 7.41
C ALA A 323 -29.20 6.00 8.54
N ALA A 324 -28.13 6.80 8.47
CA ALA A 324 -27.61 7.60 7.35
C ALA A 324 -26.12 7.90 7.58
N SER A 325 -25.34 8.11 6.52
CA SER A 325 -23.96 8.62 6.61
C SER A 325 -23.81 9.92 5.81
N SER A 326 -23.52 10.99 6.55
CA SER A 326 -22.97 12.26 6.06
C SER A 326 -21.50 12.37 6.55
N PRO A 327 -20.73 13.39 6.16
CA PRO A 327 -19.32 13.19 5.81
C PRO A 327 -18.33 13.21 6.98
N ALA A 328 -17.21 12.51 6.81
CA ALA A 328 -15.91 12.92 7.33
C ALA A 328 -15.16 13.56 6.15
N GLU A 329 -14.88 14.86 6.07
CA GLU A 329 -14.23 15.76 7.03
C GLU A 329 -12.83 15.31 7.47
N SER A 330 -11.94 16.30 7.63
CA SER A 330 -10.57 16.09 8.07
C SER A 330 -10.56 15.43 9.45
N THR A 331 -9.94 14.26 9.58
CA THR A 331 -9.80 13.55 10.86
C THR A 331 -8.83 14.27 11.79
N VAL A 332 -9.34 15.33 12.42
CA VAL A 332 -8.90 15.76 13.75
C VAL A 332 -9.36 14.67 14.70
N PHE A 333 -8.41 13.99 15.35
CA PHE A 333 -8.73 12.89 16.26
C PHE A 333 -9.22 13.47 17.59
N THR A 334 -10.47 13.18 17.95
CA THR A 334 -11.07 13.55 19.24
C THR A 334 -10.95 12.39 20.25
N PRO A 335 -10.75 12.65 21.56
CA PRO A 335 -10.48 11.60 22.54
C PRO A 335 -11.69 10.76 23.00
N GLU A 336 -12.87 10.91 22.39
CA GLU A 336 -14.15 10.51 23.00
C GLU A 336 -14.78 9.23 22.42
N ASP A 337 -14.27 8.70 21.30
CA ASP A 337 -14.78 7.46 20.69
C ASP A 337 -14.25 6.20 21.39
N GLN A 338 -15.03 5.63 22.31
CA GLN A 338 -14.68 4.39 23.04
C GLN A 338 -14.68 3.10 22.19
N ASN A 339 -14.58 3.20 20.87
CA ASN A 339 -14.58 2.09 19.90
C ASN A 339 -13.31 2.04 19.03
N TYR A 340 -12.15 2.43 19.57
CA TYR A 340 -10.85 2.20 18.92
C TYR A 340 -10.53 0.70 18.85
N VAL A 341 -11.11 0.01 17.87
CA VAL A 341 -10.58 -1.26 17.39
C VAL A 341 -9.26 -0.97 16.70
N ALA A 342 -8.18 -1.65 17.10
CA ALA A 342 -6.94 -1.66 16.35
C ALA A 342 -7.19 -2.32 14.98
N GLU A 343 -7.59 -1.51 14.00
CA GLU A 343 -7.79 -1.96 12.63
C GLU A 343 -6.49 -2.51 12.08
N ILE A 344 -6.61 -3.57 11.26
CA ILE A 344 -5.45 -4.13 10.56
C ILE A 344 -5.07 -3.13 9.48
N TYR A 345 -4.18 -2.19 9.81
CA TYR A 345 -3.60 -1.20 8.90
C TYR A 345 -2.69 -1.88 7.87
N HIS A 346 -3.30 -2.61 6.93
CA HIS A 346 -2.66 -3.02 5.69
C HIS A 346 -2.56 -1.82 4.74
N ALA A 347 -1.72 -0.84 5.11
CA ALA A 347 -1.07 -0.01 4.13
C ALA A 347 -0.39 -0.97 3.12
N ASN A 348 -0.82 -0.94 1.86
CA ASN A 348 -0.31 -1.81 0.79
C ASN A 348 1.13 -1.42 0.39
N ARG A 349 2.08 -1.51 1.34
CA ARG A 349 3.52 -1.23 1.20
C ARG A 349 4.23 -2.42 0.54
N LYS A 350 3.80 -2.79 -0.68
CA LYS A 350 4.67 -3.63 -1.52
C LYS A 350 5.92 -2.83 -1.85
N ALA A 351 7.06 -3.27 -1.31
CA ALA A 351 8.37 -2.69 -1.53
C ALA A 351 8.61 -2.31 -3.00
N SER A 352 8.53 -1.00 -3.28
CA SER A 352 8.82 -0.43 -4.59
C SER A 352 10.33 -0.28 -4.72
N ASN A 353 10.94 -1.01 -5.65
CA ASN A 353 12.39 -1.06 -5.87
C ASN A 353 13.10 0.29 -5.68
N GLY A 354 13.94 0.37 -4.63
CA GLY A 354 15.01 1.36 -4.51
C GLY A 354 14.60 2.75 -4.05
N THR A 355 13.31 3.06 -3.89
CA THR A 355 12.89 4.30 -3.21
C THR A 355 12.75 4.01 -1.72
N ILE A 356 13.31 4.89 -0.88
CA ILE A 356 13.17 4.82 0.57
C ILE A 356 11.67 4.73 0.91
N MET A 357 11.27 3.71 1.67
CA MET A 357 9.89 3.61 2.16
C MET A 357 9.63 4.87 2.99
N ALA A 358 8.51 5.54 2.75
CA ALA A 358 8.20 6.76 3.49
C ALA A 358 7.96 6.39 4.96
N TYR A 359 8.97 6.66 5.79
CA TYR A 359 8.91 6.39 7.22
C TYR A 359 7.80 7.21 7.86
N ASN A 360 7.13 6.61 8.84
CA ASN A 360 6.07 7.26 9.59
C ASN A 360 6.71 8.21 10.62
N ILE A 361 6.97 9.43 10.17
CA ILE A 361 7.54 10.49 10.99
C ILE A 361 6.38 11.32 11.56
N PRO A 362 6.25 11.45 12.89
CA PRO A 362 5.23 12.31 13.48
C PRO A 362 5.62 13.78 13.36
N ASP A 363 4.62 14.62 13.11
CA ASP A 363 4.70 16.08 13.10
C ASP A 363 3.91 16.70 14.27
N ASP A 364 3.93 18.03 14.39
CA ASP A 364 3.25 18.76 15.46
C ASP A 364 1.71 18.68 15.40
N ASN A 365 1.14 18.22 14.28
CA ASN A 365 -0.30 18.00 14.09
C ASN A 365 -0.71 16.54 14.36
N THR A 366 0.26 15.65 14.56
CA THR A 366 0.03 14.22 14.74
C THR A 366 -0.56 13.99 16.13
N PRO A 367 -1.71 13.29 16.27
CA PRO A 367 -2.33 13.09 17.57
C PRO A 367 -1.38 12.40 18.55
N LYS A 368 -1.37 12.88 19.80
CA LYS A 368 -0.66 12.21 20.89
C LYS A 368 -1.43 10.95 21.30
N PRO A 369 -0.75 9.87 21.68
CA PRO A 369 -1.39 8.70 22.26
C PRO A 369 -2.10 9.05 23.59
N PRO A 370 -3.17 8.33 23.98
CA PRO A 370 -3.88 8.59 25.24
C PRO A 370 -3.03 8.31 26.48
N GLY A 371 -2.03 7.44 26.36
CA GLY A 371 -1.16 7.03 27.46
C GLY A 371 -1.77 5.95 28.35
N GLN A 372 -1.11 5.73 29.49
CA GLN A 372 -1.51 4.77 30.52
C GLN A 372 -2.07 5.51 31.74
N ILE A 373 -3.23 5.04 32.23
CA ILE A 373 -3.94 5.60 33.39
C ILE A 373 -4.31 4.55 34.46
N ARG A 374 -4.15 3.25 34.16
CA ARG A 374 -4.47 2.16 35.09
C ARG A 374 -3.33 1.92 36.06
N SER A 375 -3.67 1.68 37.31
CA SER A 375 -2.74 1.13 38.29
C SER A 375 -2.49 -0.36 38.02
N TYR A 376 -1.25 -0.79 38.14
CA TYR A 376 -0.90 -2.20 38.03
C TYR A 376 -1.21 -2.95 39.34
N PRO A 377 -1.63 -4.22 39.25
CA PRO A 377 -1.61 -5.10 40.40
C PRO A 377 -0.16 -5.27 40.91
N PRO A 378 0.06 -5.40 42.24
CA PRO A 378 1.34 -5.90 42.73
C PRO A 378 1.53 -7.36 42.27
N PRO A 379 2.79 -7.85 42.13
CA PRO A 379 3.03 -9.24 41.82
C PRO A 379 2.41 -10.14 42.90
N SER A 380 1.70 -11.18 42.46
CA SER A 380 1.10 -12.21 43.32
C SER A 380 2.16 -13.06 44.01
N SER A 381 3.35 -13.18 43.42
CA SER A 381 4.56 -13.63 44.10
C SER A 381 5.82 -13.11 43.41
N THR A 382 6.89 -12.94 44.17
CA THR A 382 8.25 -12.69 43.68
C THR A 382 9.14 -13.82 44.18
N GLY A 383 10.01 -14.35 43.33
CA GLY A 383 10.95 -15.40 43.67
C GLY A 383 12.31 -15.19 43.02
N LYS A 384 13.23 -16.09 43.33
CA LYS A 384 14.57 -16.10 42.74
C LYS A 384 14.99 -17.52 42.40
N VAL A 385 15.71 -17.68 41.31
CA VAL A 385 16.31 -18.94 40.90
C VAL A 385 17.82 -18.75 40.71
N GLU A 386 18.60 -19.69 41.23
CA GLU A 386 20.04 -19.74 40.99
C GLU A 386 20.29 -20.26 39.57
N PHE A 387 21.16 -19.59 38.83
CA PHE A 387 21.55 -19.94 37.46
C PHE A 387 23.04 -20.25 37.41
N THR A 388 23.43 -21.22 36.57
CA THR A 388 24.84 -21.55 36.33
C THR A 388 25.13 -21.27 34.88
N ILE A 389 26.00 -20.28 34.63
CA ILE A 389 26.29 -19.76 33.30
C ILE A 389 26.97 -20.87 32.48
N PRO A 390 26.39 -21.35 31.36
CA PRO A 390 26.89 -22.54 30.67
C PRO A 390 28.31 -22.40 30.12
N SER A 391 28.72 -21.17 29.73
CA SER A 391 30.02 -20.88 29.12
C SER A 391 31.17 -20.81 30.13
N THR A 392 30.93 -20.29 31.33
CA THR A 392 31.99 -20.03 32.34
C THR A 392 31.86 -20.86 33.63
N GLY A 393 30.69 -21.42 33.90
CA GLY A 393 30.37 -22.11 35.16
C GLY A 393 30.12 -21.18 36.34
N GLU A 394 30.15 -19.85 36.12
CA GLU A 394 29.82 -18.84 37.13
C GLU A 394 28.39 -18.97 37.63
N LYS A 395 28.12 -18.41 38.81
CA LYS A 395 26.80 -18.41 39.45
C LYS A 395 26.17 -17.03 39.31
N GLY A 396 24.95 -17.01 38.80
CA GLY A 396 24.07 -15.85 38.78
C GLY A 396 22.75 -16.16 39.51
N THR A 397 21.96 -15.13 39.74
CA THR A 397 20.61 -15.23 40.29
C THR A 397 19.66 -14.45 39.41
N THR A 398 18.57 -15.10 39.01
CA THR A 398 17.47 -14.51 38.24
C THR A 398 16.30 -14.25 39.18
N ILE A 399 15.85 -13.00 39.29
CA ILE A 399 14.70 -12.60 40.09
C ILE A 399 13.49 -12.46 39.18
N TYR A 400 12.41 -13.17 39.51
CA TYR A 400 11.20 -13.23 38.71
C TYR A 400 9.97 -12.80 39.52
N ARG A 401 8.99 -12.24 38.81
CA ARG A 401 7.75 -11.70 39.34
C ARG A 401 6.58 -12.36 38.60
N ILE A 402 5.58 -12.81 39.36
CA ILE A 402 4.40 -13.52 38.83
C ILE A 402 3.15 -12.73 39.19
N TRP A 403 2.31 -12.46 38.21
CA TRP A 403 0.95 -11.94 38.38
C TRP A 403 -0.07 -13.02 38.04
N GLY A 404 -1.08 -13.20 38.91
CA GLY A 404 -2.01 -14.33 38.83
C GLY A 404 -1.45 -15.60 39.49
N GLN A 405 -2.15 -16.72 39.29
CA GLN A 405 -1.81 -18.00 39.94
C GLN A 405 -1.29 -19.03 38.93
N LEU A 406 -0.06 -19.50 39.13
CA LEU A 406 0.42 -20.68 38.42
C LEU A 406 -0.27 -21.95 38.96
N SER A 407 -0.59 -22.86 38.05
CA SER A 407 -1.05 -24.22 38.37
C SER A 407 -0.45 -25.20 37.35
N PRO A 408 -0.43 -26.51 37.62
CA PRO A 408 0.14 -27.50 36.70
C PRO A 408 -0.54 -27.58 35.32
N SER A 409 -1.74 -26.99 35.17
CA SER A 409 -2.48 -26.86 33.91
C SER A 409 -2.52 -25.44 33.34
N ALA A 410 -1.90 -24.47 34.02
CA ALA A 410 -1.80 -23.10 33.51
C ALA A 410 -0.87 -23.03 32.29
N THR A 411 -1.17 -22.10 31.38
CA THR A 411 -0.29 -21.69 30.29
C THR A 411 0.06 -20.22 30.51
N PRO A 412 1.10 -19.91 31.31
CA PRO A 412 1.48 -18.53 31.60
C PRO A 412 2.02 -17.82 30.35
N LEU A 413 1.88 -16.50 30.33
CA LEU A 413 2.60 -15.60 29.45
C LEU A 413 3.94 -15.23 30.09
N ILE A 414 5.05 -15.64 29.48
CA ILE A 414 6.39 -15.19 29.86
C ILE A 414 6.74 -13.98 28.98
N CYS A 415 7.16 -12.89 29.59
CA CYS A 415 7.53 -11.66 28.88
C CYS A 415 9.05 -11.42 28.94
N LEU A 416 9.66 -11.24 27.78
CA LEU A 416 11.07 -10.88 27.60
C LEU A 416 11.18 -9.39 27.25
N HIS A 417 11.98 -8.65 28.03
CA HIS A 417 12.22 -7.23 27.80
C HIS A 417 13.32 -6.99 26.75
N GLY A 418 13.48 -5.74 26.34
CA GLY A 418 14.36 -5.28 25.28
C GLY A 418 15.66 -4.65 25.76
N GLY A 419 16.25 -3.86 24.86
CA GLY A 419 17.57 -3.23 25.00
C GLY A 419 18.59 -3.78 24.00
N PRO A 420 19.25 -4.93 24.26
CA PRO A 420 19.09 -5.80 25.41
C PRO A 420 19.55 -5.14 26.71
N GLY A 421 19.06 -5.63 27.85
CA GLY A 421 19.48 -5.12 29.14
C GLY A 421 18.91 -3.76 29.53
N MET A 422 17.67 -3.46 29.12
CA MET A 422 16.80 -2.56 29.89
C MET A 422 16.29 -3.30 31.16
N LEU A 423 15.03 -3.12 31.53
CA LEU A 423 14.38 -3.77 32.68
C LEU A 423 12.97 -4.21 32.32
N HIS A 424 12.36 -5.05 33.15
CA HIS A 424 10.93 -5.39 33.02
C HIS A 424 10.00 -4.19 33.29
N ASN A 425 10.50 -3.10 33.90
CA ASN A 425 9.69 -1.97 34.35
C ASN A 425 8.82 -1.39 33.22
N TYR A 426 9.36 -1.06 32.04
CA TYR A 426 8.57 -0.47 30.95
C TYR A 426 7.49 -1.39 30.38
N ILE A 427 7.66 -2.72 30.44
CA ILE A 427 6.65 -3.70 30.02
C ILE A 427 5.65 -4.08 31.13
N LEU A 428 5.74 -3.46 32.31
CA LEU A 428 4.85 -3.68 33.46
C LEU A 428 3.33 -3.56 33.14
N PRO A 429 2.84 -2.73 32.20
CA PRO A 429 1.43 -2.76 31.78
C PRO A 429 0.90 -4.13 31.38
N ILE A 430 1.75 -5.02 30.87
CA ILE A 430 1.34 -6.37 30.44
C ILE A 430 0.87 -7.22 31.64
N SER A 431 1.21 -6.85 32.88
CA SER A 431 0.66 -7.47 34.10
C SER A 431 -0.88 -7.41 34.20
N LEU A 432 -1.52 -6.46 33.52
CA LEU A 432 -2.98 -6.32 33.47
C LEU A 432 -3.66 -7.55 32.85
N ILE A 433 -2.99 -8.29 31.95
CA ILE A 433 -3.48 -9.54 31.34
C ILE A 433 -3.84 -10.59 32.41
N ALA A 434 -3.15 -10.62 33.55
CA ALA A 434 -3.45 -11.53 34.65
C ALA A 434 -4.79 -11.25 35.33
N ILE A 435 -5.22 -9.98 35.35
CA ILE A 435 -6.48 -9.54 35.98
C ILE A 435 -7.62 -9.57 34.96
N ASP A 436 -7.38 -9.04 33.76
CA ASP A 436 -8.41 -8.84 32.74
C ASP A 436 -8.79 -10.15 32.03
N TYR A 437 -7.81 -11.05 31.83
CA TYR A 437 -7.98 -12.28 31.05
C TYR A 437 -7.74 -13.57 31.85
N GLY A 438 -7.30 -13.45 33.11
CA GLY A 438 -7.03 -14.60 34.00
C GLY A 438 -5.82 -15.45 33.60
N ILE A 439 -4.94 -14.93 32.74
CA ILE A 439 -3.76 -15.64 32.23
C ILE A 439 -2.54 -15.22 33.06
N PRO A 440 -1.87 -16.12 33.80
CA PRO A 440 -0.75 -15.74 34.64
C PRO A 440 0.39 -15.13 33.82
N VAL A 441 0.94 -14.02 34.28
CA VAL A 441 2.04 -13.29 33.61
C VAL A 441 3.31 -13.44 34.43
N ILE A 442 4.42 -13.72 33.76
CA ILE A 442 5.75 -13.85 34.36
C ILE A 442 6.66 -12.82 33.70
N MET A 443 7.32 -12.00 34.51
CA MET A 443 8.38 -11.09 34.08
C MET A 443 9.61 -11.32 34.94
N TYR A 444 10.77 -11.14 34.35
CA TYR A 444 12.06 -11.13 35.04
C TYR A 444 12.94 -10.08 34.35
N ASP A 445 13.85 -9.48 35.11
CA ASP A 445 14.97 -8.75 34.51
C ASP A 445 15.97 -9.80 33.99
N GLN A 446 16.64 -9.58 32.86
CA GLN A 446 17.62 -10.53 32.31
C GLN A 446 18.96 -10.46 33.06
N LEU A 447 19.76 -11.53 33.00
CA LEU A 447 21.07 -11.60 33.67
C LEU A 447 21.98 -10.41 33.30
N GLY A 448 22.57 -9.78 34.32
CA GLY A 448 23.37 -8.58 34.15
C GLY A 448 22.61 -7.25 34.33
N CYS A 449 21.30 -7.29 34.59
CA CYS A 449 20.44 -6.11 34.73
C CYS A 449 19.51 -6.18 35.95
N GLY A 450 19.08 -5.02 36.44
CA GLY A 450 18.03 -4.90 37.47
C GLY A 450 18.42 -5.51 38.81
N ASP A 451 17.52 -6.27 39.43
CA ASP A 451 17.80 -6.93 40.70
C ASP A 451 18.60 -8.25 40.56
N ASN A 452 19.00 -8.63 39.33
CA ASN A 452 19.76 -9.86 39.08
C ASN A 452 21.25 -9.71 39.40
N THR A 453 22.00 -10.80 39.25
CA THR A 453 23.47 -10.74 39.32
C THR A 453 24.05 -9.89 38.18
N HIS A 454 24.67 -8.77 38.55
CA HIS A 454 25.48 -7.94 37.66
C HIS A 454 26.82 -8.59 37.31
N LEU A 455 27.23 -8.47 36.06
CA LEU A 455 28.40 -9.14 35.49
C LEU A 455 29.33 -8.14 34.76
N GLN A 456 29.56 -6.99 35.41
CA GLN A 456 30.31 -5.83 34.89
C GLN A 456 31.72 -6.17 34.35
N HIS A 457 32.34 -7.24 34.84
CA HIS A 457 33.66 -7.67 34.39
C HIS A 457 33.66 -8.30 32.98
N HIS A 458 32.49 -8.66 32.44
CA HIS A 458 32.27 -9.09 31.04
C HIS A 458 31.85 -7.93 30.12
N LYS A 459 31.91 -6.68 30.57
CA LYS A 459 31.57 -5.51 29.74
C LYS A 459 32.50 -5.40 28.53
N GLY A 460 31.91 -5.38 27.34
CA GLY A 460 32.61 -5.42 26.05
C GLY A 460 32.88 -6.84 25.53
N ASP A 461 32.61 -7.90 26.30
CA ASP A 461 32.72 -9.28 25.82
C ASP A 461 31.46 -9.70 25.05
N THR A 462 31.50 -9.49 23.74
CA THR A 462 30.45 -9.90 22.79
C THR A 462 30.35 -11.41 22.58
N SER A 463 31.29 -12.21 23.13
CA SER A 463 31.20 -13.67 23.14
C SER A 463 30.52 -14.22 24.40
N PHE A 464 30.46 -13.42 25.47
CA PHE A 464 29.75 -13.74 26.70
C PHE A 464 28.26 -13.34 26.63
N PHE A 465 27.98 -12.05 26.43
CA PHE A 465 26.61 -11.55 26.37
C PHE A 465 25.97 -11.84 25.02
N THR A 466 25.14 -12.89 24.98
CA THR A 466 24.53 -13.48 23.79
C THR A 466 23.09 -13.88 24.09
N PHE A 467 22.22 -13.99 23.07
CA PHE A 467 20.87 -14.53 23.29
C PHE A 467 20.89 -15.97 23.79
N ASP A 468 21.90 -16.78 23.46
CA ASP A 468 22.01 -18.15 23.96
C ASP A 468 22.20 -18.20 25.49
N LEU A 469 22.84 -17.18 26.08
CA LEU A 469 22.93 -17.01 27.54
C LEU A 469 21.56 -16.76 28.16
N HIS A 470 20.79 -15.82 27.61
CA HIS A 470 19.45 -15.45 28.12
C HIS A 470 18.42 -16.57 27.87
N ILE A 471 18.55 -17.32 26.77
CA ILE A 471 17.73 -18.50 26.48
C ILE A 471 18.02 -19.63 27.47
N ALA A 472 19.29 -19.84 27.86
CA ALA A 472 19.64 -20.78 28.92
C ALA A 472 19.10 -20.33 30.29
N GLU A 473 19.07 -19.02 30.58
CA GLU A 473 18.40 -18.46 31.77
C GLU A 473 16.88 -18.70 31.73
N LEU A 474 16.23 -18.46 30.59
CA LEU A 474 14.80 -18.71 30.37
C LEU A 474 14.43 -20.18 30.60
N GLU A 475 15.22 -21.12 30.09
CA GLU A 475 14.99 -22.55 30.33
C GLU A 475 15.20 -22.93 31.82
N ASN A 476 16.22 -22.36 32.48
CA ASN A 476 16.42 -22.56 33.92
C ASN A 476 15.22 -22.05 34.74
N LEU A 477 14.70 -20.87 34.40
CA LEU A 477 13.50 -20.29 35.03
C LEU A 477 12.25 -21.16 34.78
N LYS A 478 12.02 -21.60 33.53
CA LYS A 478 10.92 -22.50 33.17
C LYS A 478 11.00 -23.84 33.90
N GLN A 479 12.19 -24.43 34.02
CA GLN A 479 12.42 -25.67 34.75
C GLN A 479 12.14 -25.50 36.24
N HIS A 480 12.63 -24.41 36.85
CA HIS A 480 12.39 -24.09 38.26
C HIS A 480 10.89 -23.91 38.57
N LEU A 481 10.18 -23.18 37.72
CA LEU A 481 8.73 -22.95 37.83
C LEU A 481 7.88 -24.11 37.30
N GLN A 482 8.50 -25.20 36.83
CA GLN A 482 7.84 -26.40 36.28
C GLN A 482 6.86 -26.11 35.12
N ILE A 483 7.16 -25.07 34.32
CA ILE A 483 6.30 -24.60 33.23
C ILE A 483 6.41 -25.57 32.04
N LYS A 484 5.29 -26.23 31.72
CA LYS A 484 5.21 -27.20 30.61
C LYS A 484 4.65 -26.60 29.34
N ASN A 485 3.59 -25.79 29.44
CA ASN A 485 3.00 -25.05 28.33
C ASN A 485 3.14 -23.56 28.63
N PHE A 486 3.43 -22.74 27.63
CA PHE A 486 3.59 -21.30 27.82
C PHE A 486 3.25 -20.52 26.56
N TYR A 487 2.90 -19.24 26.76
CA TYR A 487 2.95 -18.22 25.74
C TYR A 487 4.23 -17.41 25.96
N LEU A 488 4.85 -16.95 24.87
CA LEU A 488 6.06 -16.14 24.95
C LEU A 488 5.83 -14.80 24.24
N LEU A 489 6.04 -13.71 24.95
CA LEU A 489 6.03 -12.36 24.40
C LEU A 489 7.42 -11.78 24.52
N GLY A 490 7.97 -11.28 23.41
CA GLY A 490 9.20 -10.52 23.42
C GLY A 490 8.95 -9.11 22.88
N GLN A 491 9.47 -8.10 23.58
CA GLN A 491 9.45 -6.71 23.13
C GLN A 491 10.86 -6.30 22.66
N SER A 492 10.97 -5.60 21.53
CA SER A 492 12.26 -5.15 20.97
C SER A 492 13.25 -6.32 20.83
N CYS A 493 14.47 -6.20 21.37
CA CYS A 493 15.46 -7.28 21.44
C CYS A 493 14.95 -8.56 22.15
N GLY A 494 14.02 -8.47 23.10
CA GLY A 494 13.37 -9.65 23.69
C GLY A 494 12.53 -10.43 22.66
N GLY A 495 12.02 -9.76 21.62
CA GLY A 495 11.37 -10.43 20.49
C GLY A 495 12.36 -11.10 19.54
N MET A 496 13.57 -10.57 19.39
CA MET A 496 14.66 -11.24 18.68
C MET A 496 15.10 -12.51 19.43
N GLU A 497 15.24 -12.42 20.76
CA GLU A 497 15.50 -13.58 21.63
C GLU A 497 14.39 -14.64 21.53
N ALA A 498 13.12 -14.22 21.61
CA ALA A 498 11.98 -15.12 21.47
C ALA A 498 11.94 -15.83 20.10
N ILE A 499 12.37 -15.16 19.03
CA ILE A 499 12.49 -15.73 17.69
C ILE A 499 13.67 -16.70 17.60
N GLN A 500 14.85 -16.34 18.11
CA GLN A 500 16.00 -17.24 18.16
C GLN A 500 15.65 -18.53 18.92
N TYR A 501 15.00 -18.39 20.07
CA TYR A 501 14.52 -19.51 20.86
C TYR A 501 13.51 -20.39 20.11
N ALA A 502 12.47 -19.79 19.51
CA ALA A 502 11.44 -20.53 18.77
C ALA A 502 12.01 -21.28 17.55
N VAL A 503 13.06 -20.74 16.92
CA VAL A 503 13.65 -21.26 15.68
C VAL A 503 14.73 -22.30 15.93
N ASP A 504 15.71 -22.00 16.79
CA ASP A 504 16.91 -22.83 16.99
C ASP A 504 16.70 -23.92 18.06
N HIS A 505 15.79 -23.69 19.04
CA HIS A 505 15.50 -24.66 20.10
C HIS A 505 14.18 -25.41 19.90
N GLN A 506 13.21 -24.85 19.15
CA GLN A 506 11.86 -25.38 18.94
C GLN A 506 11.23 -25.96 20.23
N PRO A 507 11.12 -25.12 21.28
CA PRO A 507 10.86 -25.58 22.63
C PRO A 507 9.48 -26.23 22.78
N ALA A 508 9.47 -27.44 23.34
CA ALA A 508 8.23 -28.13 23.65
C ALA A 508 7.32 -27.28 24.55
N GLY A 509 6.05 -27.16 24.17
CA GLY A 509 5.03 -26.46 24.95
C GLY A 509 4.87 -24.97 24.66
N LEU A 510 5.67 -24.37 23.77
CA LEU A 510 5.40 -23.03 23.24
C LEU A 510 4.08 -23.05 22.47
N GLN A 511 3.02 -22.48 23.04
CA GLN A 511 1.68 -22.49 22.44
C GLN A 511 1.46 -21.30 21.50
N LYS A 512 1.91 -20.10 21.89
CA LYS A 512 1.76 -18.85 21.13
C LYS A 512 2.99 -18.00 21.29
N LEU A 513 3.36 -17.30 20.23
CA LEU A 513 4.49 -16.37 20.18
C LEU A 513 3.98 -14.97 19.87
N ILE A 514 4.47 -13.97 20.60
CA ILE A 514 4.14 -12.55 20.40
C ILE A 514 5.46 -11.79 20.20
N VAL A 515 5.57 -11.10 19.07
CA VAL A 515 6.73 -10.30 18.69
C VAL A 515 6.27 -8.85 18.63
N SER A 516 6.65 -8.06 19.64
CA SER A 516 6.18 -6.68 19.81
C SER A 516 7.32 -5.70 19.55
N ASN A 517 7.17 -4.88 18.51
CA ASN A 517 8.07 -3.78 18.21
C ASN A 517 9.51 -4.28 17.93
N SER A 518 9.68 -5.42 17.26
CA SER A 518 11.00 -6.08 17.08
C SER A 518 11.40 -6.22 15.60
N PRO A 519 12.69 -6.08 15.25
CA PRO A 519 13.18 -6.38 13.91
C PRO A 519 13.42 -7.88 13.68
N ALA A 520 13.30 -8.32 12.43
CA ALA A 520 13.74 -9.65 11.98
C ALA A 520 15.23 -9.72 11.60
N ALA A 521 15.88 -8.56 11.41
CA ALA A 521 17.29 -8.44 11.08
C ALA A 521 17.85 -7.06 11.49
N MET A 522 18.94 -7.05 12.25
CA MET A 522 19.61 -5.82 12.69
C MET A 522 20.22 -4.98 11.55
N PRO A 523 20.74 -5.56 10.45
CA PRO A 523 21.11 -4.77 9.27
C PRO A 523 19.94 -4.00 8.64
N THR A 524 18.70 -4.51 8.77
CA THR A 524 17.49 -3.80 8.30
C THR A 524 17.04 -2.75 9.30
N TRP A 525 17.13 -3.04 10.61
CA TRP A 525 16.92 -2.08 11.70
C TRP A 525 17.81 -0.83 11.55
N SER A 526 19.14 -1.00 11.49
CA SER A 526 20.08 0.12 11.38
C SER A 526 19.82 0.98 10.13
N LYS A 527 19.34 0.38 9.04
CA LYS A 527 18.93 1.12 7.83
C LYS A 527 17.66 1.95 8.07
N VAL A 528 16.67 1.41 8.76
CA VAL A 528 15.41 2.11 9.11
C VAL A 528 15.71 3.24 10.10
N CYS A 529 16.43 2.97 11.18
CA CYS A 529 16.79 3.96 12.19
C CYS A 529 17.62 5.12 11.62
N ASN A 530 18.59 4.86 10.73
CA ASN A 530 19.31 5.91 10.00
C ASN A 530 18.38 6.76 9.11
N GLY A 531 17.34 6.14 8.54
CA GLY A 531 16.33 6.84 7.75
C GLY A 531 15.39 7.71 8.59
N LEU A 532 15.04 7.26 9.79
CA LEU A 532 14.30 8.06 10.79
C LEU A 532 15.16 9.21 11.34
N ARG A 533 16.44 8.97 11.65
CA ARG A 533 17.42 10.00 12.04
C ARG A 533 17.51 11.13 11.00
N ALA A 534 17.50 10.79 9.71
CA ALA A 534 17.56 11.77 8.62
C ALA A 534 16.34 12.72 8.55
N ALA A 535 15.24 12.41 9.26
CA ALA A 535 14.06 13.26 9.38
C ALA A 535 14.05 14.16 10.63
N LEU A 536 15.01 14.00 11.56
CA LEU A 536 15.15 14.87 12.72
C LEU A 536 15.57 16.30 12.31
N PRO A 537 15.37 17.33 13.15
CA PRO A 537 15.93 18.66 12.92
C PRO A 537 17.46 18.60 12.74
N LYS A 538 18.01 19.38 11.81
CA LYS A 538 19.43 19.29 11.41
C LYS A 538 20.42 19.40 12.59
N ILE A 539 20.11 20.25 13.58
CA ILE A 539 20.89 20.41 14.81
C ILE A 539 20.95 19.13 15.66
N VAL A 540 19.88 18.33 15.68
CA VAL A 540 19.84 17.03 16.36
C VAL A 540 20.71 16.03 15.58
N GLN A 541 20.62 16.01 14.25
CA GLN A 541 21.48 15.16 13.42
C GLN A 541 22.97 15.49 13.62
N ASP A 542 23.35 16.77 13.60
CA ASP A 542 24.74 17.20 13.81
C ASP A 542 25.28 16.81 15.20
N ALA A 543 24.46 16.89 16.25
CA ALA A 543 24.84 16.46 17.58
C ALA A 543 25.10 14.94 17.64
N LEU A 544 24.19 14.11 17.10
CA LEU A 544 24.37 12.66 17.04
C LEU A 544 25.64 12.29 16.26
N ASP A 545 25.78 12.78 15.03
CA ASP A 545 26.88 12.43 14.13
C ASP A 545 28.25 12.88 14.67
N LYS A 546 28.31 14.02 15.37
CA LYS A 546 29.52 14.52 16.06
C LYS A 546 29.93 13.58 17.18
N HIS A 547 29.03 13.30 18.12
CA HIS A 547 29.35 12.55 19.34
C HIS A 547 29.64 11.08 19.07
N GLU A 548 28.95 10.46 18.10
CA GLU A 548 29.28 9.10 17.63
C GLU A 548 30.66 9.02 17.00
N LYS A 549 31.04 10.01 16.19
CA LYS A 549 32.35 10.08 15.54
C LYS A 549 33.49 10.37 16.53
N GLU A 550 33.23 11.18 17.54
CA GLU A 550 34.19 11.56 18.59
C GLU A 550 34.26 10.54 19.74
N GLY A 551 33.32 9.60 19.82
CA GLY A 551 33.22 8.63 20.92
C GLY A 551 32.74 9.23 22.24
N THR A 552 32.06 10.38 22.19
CA THR A 552 31.59 11.17 23.36
C THR A 552 30.07 11.05 23.54
N THR A 553 29.56 9.83 23.38
CA THR A 553 28.13 9.47 23.48
C THR A 553 27.61 9.41 24.93
N ASP A 554 28.46 9.70 25.91
CA ASP A 554 28.13 9.93 27.32
C ASP A 554 27.81 11.40 27.62
N SER A 555 27.97 12.30 26.64
CA SER A 555 27.72 13.72 26.80
C SER A 555 26.23 14.08 26.83
N LYS A 556 25.89 15.12 27.60
CA LYS A 556 24.52 15.65 27.70
C LYS A 556 23.96 16.13 26.35
N GLU A 557 24.82 16.62 25.45
CA GLU A 557 24.44 17.03 24.10
C GLU A 557 24.00 15.83 23.23
N TYR A 558 24.67 14.67 23.36
CA TYR A 558 24.22 13.42 22.73
C TYR A 558 22.97 12.84 23.37
N GLU A 559 22.86 12.90 24.70
CA GLU A 559 21.68 12.46 25.45
C GLU A 559 20.43 13.25 25.02
N ASP A 560 20.50 14.59 25.00
CA ASP A 560 19.37 15.44 24.57
C ASP A 560 18.98 15.20 23.10
N ALA A 561 19.97 14.96 22.23
CA ALA A 561 19.72 14.61 20.83
C ALA A 561 19.08 13.22 20.67
N THR A 562 19.46 12.26 21.51
CA THR A 562 18.88 10.91 21.57
C THR A 562 17.44 10.95 22.08
N ILE A 563 17.16 11.73 23.13
CA ILE A 563 15.80 11.97 23.64
C ILE A 563 14.89 12.58 22.57
N ALA A 564 15.42 13.44 21.68
CA ALA A 564 14.65 14.00 20.57
C ALA A 564 14.27 12.96 19.49
N PHE A 565 14.96 11.82 19.42
CA PHE A 565 14.53 10.63 18.64
C PHE A 565 13.54 9.78 19.45
N TYR A 566 13.83 9.47 20.71
CA TYR A 566 12.97 8.65 21.57
C TYR A 566 11.56 9.24 21.74
N LYS A 567 11.41 10.56 21.89
CA LYS A 567 10.09 11.24 21.95
C LYS A 567 9.23 11.12 20.68
N ARG A 568 9.81 10.67 19.57
CA ARG A 568 9.11 10.43 18.30
C ARG A 568 8.84 8.96 18.05
N HIS A 569 9.83 8.12 18.35
CA HIS A 569 9.91 6.74 17.86
C HIS A 569 9.99 5.65 18.94
N LEU A 570 10.34 6.00 20.19
CA LEU A 570 10.37 5.06 21.32
C LEU A 570 9.08 5.16 22.17
N CYS A 571 8.76 6.37 22.64
CA CYS A 571 7.53 6.65 23.37
C CYS A 571 7.05 8.08 23.06
N ARG A 572 5.79 8.21 22.66
CA ARG A 572 5.16 9.49 22.29
C ARG A 572 4.34 10.13 23.42
N VAL A 573 4.23 9.46 24.57
CA VAL A 573 3.71 10.07 25.81
C VAL A 573 4.77 11.04 26.34
N ASP A 574 4.34 12.25 26.69
CA ASP A 574 5.21 13.36 27.09
C ASP A 574 4.58 14.12 28.27
N PRO A 575 5.21 14.14 29.48
CA PRO A 575 6.50 13.52 29.82
C PRO A 575 6.49 11.99 29.70
N PHE A 576 7.67 11.37 29.69
CA PHE A 576 7.76 9.91 29.62
C PHE A 576 7.05 9.25 30.82
N PRO A 577 6.44 8.06 30.63
CA PRO A 577 5.87 7.30 31.74
C PRO A 577 6.94 6.88 32.76
N PRO A 578 6.63 6.83 34.07
CA PRO A 578 7.58 6.44 35.12
C PRO A 578 8.25 5.07 34.88
N GLU A 579 7.61 4.20 34.14
CA GLU A 579 8.08 2.87 33.75
C GLU A 579 9.23 2.92 32.74
N ILE A 580 9.20 3.90 31.83
CA ILE A 580 10.29 4.22 30.90
C ILE A 580 11.44 4.88 31.67
N ASP A 581 11.14 5.89 32.49
CA ASP A 581 12.16 6.58 33.29
C ASP A 581 12.90 5.61 34.23
N ALA A 582 12.19 4.69 34.89
CA ALA A 582 12.80 3.65 35.72
C ALA A 582 13.70 2.69 34.92
N SER A 583 13.29 2.33 33.69
CA SER A 583 14.08 1.45 32.81
C SER A 583 15.34 2.15 32.30
N LEU A 584 15.23 3.42 31.91
CA LEU A 584 16.37 4.26 31.50
C LEU A 584 17.33 4.53 32.67
N ALA A 585 16.81 4.75 33.88
CA ALA A 585 17.63 4.91 35.09
C ALA A 585 18.43 3.64 35.41
N GLY A 586 17.83 2.45 35.27
CA GLY A 586 18.54 1.18 35.43
C GLY A 586 19.67 0.97 34.42
N VAL A 587 19.45 1.33 33.15
CA VAL A 587 20.51 1.33 32.13
C VAL A 587 21.60 2.36 32.47
N ALA A 588 21.25 3.52 33.01
CA ALA A 588 22.22 4.53 33.42
C ALA A 588 23.05 4.10 34.65
N GLU A 589 22.48 3.28 35.54
CA GLU A 589 23.19 2.67 36.69
C GLU A 589 24.17 1.57 36.24
N ASP A 590 23.73 0.67 35.34
CA ASP A 590 24.62 -0.32 34.72
C ASP A 590 24.28 -0.63 33.26
N ASN A 591 24.96 0.03 32.33
CA ASN A 591 24.84 -0.22 30.89
C ASN A 591 25.72 -1.38 30.39
N THR A 592 26.20 -2.30 31.24
CA THR A 592 27.07 -3.42 30.83
C THR A 592 26.47 -4.23 29.70
N VAL A 593 25.24 -4.72 29.85
CA VAL A 593 24.58 -5.56 28.83
C VAL A 593 24.25 -4.73 27.59
N TYR A 594 23.62 -3.57 27.78
CA TYR A 594 23.19 -2.69 26.69
C TYR A 594 24.35 -2.23 25.79
N ALA A 595 25.45 -1.73 26.39
CA ALA A 595 26.61 -1.28 25.63
C ALA A 595 27.39 -2.43 24.97
N THR A 596 27.34 -3.65 25.53
CA THR A 596 28.03 -4.81 24.96
C THR A 596 27.23 -5.46 23.83
N MET A 597 25.92 -5.61 23.99
CA MET A 597 25.07 -6.27 23.01
C MET A 597 24.58 -5.33 21.92
N ASN A 598 24.06 -4.15 22.28
CA ASN A 598 23.52 -3.17 21.33
C ASN A 598 24.57 -2.12 20.94
N GLY A 599 24.91 -1.21 21.84
CA GLY A 599 25.74 -0.03 21.56
C GLY A 599 25.33 1.18 22.42
N PRO A 600 25.71 2.42 22.03
CA PRO A 600 25.39 3.63 22.80
C PRO A 600 23.92 4.12 22.69
N SER A 601 23.12 3.63 21.74
CA SER A 601 21.69 3.98 21.60
C SER A 601 20.94 3.01 20.67
N GLU A 602 19.61 3.03 20.65
CA GLU A 602 18.76 2.16 19.79
C GLU A 602 19.14 2.24 18.30
N PHE A 603 19.60 3.40 17.84
CA PHE A 603 19.94 3.66 16.43
C PHE A 603 21.44 3.52 16.11
N THR A 604 22.29 3.21 17.08
CA THR A 604 23.75 3.09 16.91
C THR A 604 24.22 1.72 17.41
N VAL A 605 23.93 0.71 16.59
CA VAL A 605 24.15 -0.70 16.89
C VAL A 605 25.56 -1.13 16.45
N VAL A 606 26.43 -1.36 17.43
CA VAL A 606 27.85 -1.72 17.22
C VAL A 606 28.32 -2.93 18.04
N GLY A 607 27.48 -3.43 18.96
CA GLY A 607 27.74 -4.56 19.84
C GLY A 607 27.45 -5.93 19.22
N ALA A 608 27.30 -6.94 20.07
CA ALA A 608 27.11 -8.34 19.70
C ALA A 608 25.97 -8.62 18.70
N VAL A 609 24.84 -7.89 18.77
CA VAL A 609 23.67 -8.18 17.91
C VAL A 609 23.72 -7.54 16.52
N LYS A 610 24.75 -6.74 16.20
CA LYS A 610 24.79 -5.92 14.96
C LYS A 610 24.59 -6.70 13.64
N ASP A 611 25.02 -7.96 13.60
CA ASP A 611 24.92 -8.84 12.42
C ASP A 611 23.77 -9.87 12.54
N TRP A 612 22.92 -9.77 13.57
CA TRP A 612 21.82 -10.72 13.82
C TRP A 612 20.76 -10.64 12.72
N ASP A 613 20.48 -11.75 12.04
CA ASP A 613 19.46 -11.86 10.99
C ASP A 613 18.85 -13.28 11.01
N TYR A 614 17.54 -13.35 11.27
CA TYR A 614 16.78 -14.61 11.27
C TYR A 614 15.86 -14.77 10.06
N THR A 615 15.83 -13.80 9.14
CA THR A 615 14.90 -13.68 8.00
C THR A 615 14.69 -15.00 7.24
N GLU A 616 15.79 -15.70 6.92
CA GLU A 616 15.77 -16.97 6.19
C GLU A 616 15.35 -18.18 7.04
N LYS A 617 15.57 -18.12 8.36
CA LYS A 617 15.20 -19.20 9.28
C LYS A 617 13.72 -19.16 9.71
N LEU A 618 13.03 -18.02 9.57
CA LEU A 618 11.63 -17.83 10.03
C LEU A 618 10.63 -18.89 9.53
N LYS A 619 10.90 -19.51 8.37
CA LYS A 619 10.13 -20.64 7.82
C LYS A 619 10.10 -21.90 8.70
N LEU A 620 10.99 -21.99 9.68
CA LEU A 620 11.01 -23.05 10.70
C LEU A 620 9.93 -22.84 11.78
N ILE A 621 9.38 -21.63 11.91
CA ILE A 621 8.22 -21.36 12.75
C ILE A 621 6.97 -21.82 11.99
N THR A 622 6.44 -22.99 12.38
CA THR A 622 5.30 -23.66 11.77
C THR A 622 4.14 -23.81 12.76
N ASN A 623 3.00 -24.32 12.29
CA ASN A 623 1.89 -24.70 13.19
C ASN A 623 2.23 -25.92 14.09
N GLU A 624 3.36 -26.61 13.88
CA GLU A 624 3.82 -27.67 14.78
C GLU A 624 4.67 -27.07 15.93
N THR A 625 5.49 -26.07 15.64
CA THR A 625 6.34 -25.39 16.65
C THR A 625 5.58 -24.32 17.45
N VAL A 626 4.57 -23.68 16.86
CA VAL A 626 3.72 -22.66 17.51
C VAL A 626 2.25 -22.86 17.10
N PRO A 627 1.53 -23.85 17.69
CA PRO A 627 0.22 -24.29 17.22
C PRO A 627 -0.90 -23.25 17.39
N GLY A 628 -0.82 -22.42 18.43
CA GLY A 628 -1.74 -21.29 18.65
C GLY A 628 -1.44 -20.06 17.79
N GLY A 629 -0.37 -20.08 16.98
CA GLY A 629 0.01 -19.03 16.05
C GLY A 629 0.89 -17.92 16.64
N VAL A 630 1.18 -16.94 15.79
CA VAL A 630 2.06 -15.80 16.07
C VAL A 630 1.29 -14.49 15.99
N LEU A 631 1.51 -13.59 16.94
CA LEU A 631 1.04 -12.21 16.90
C LEU A 631 2.22 -11.26 16.72
N LEU A 632 2.17 -10.44 15.67
CA LEU A 632 3.10 -9.35 15.43
C LEU A 632 2.43 -8.04 15.85
N ILE A 633 3.17 -7.20 16.58
CA ILE A 633 2.74 -5.86 16.98
C ILE A 633 3.82 -4.85 16.60
N ASN A 634 3.43 -3.68 16.09
CA ASN A 634 4.27 -2.48 16.07
C ASN A 634 3.42 -1.22 16.27
N GLY A 635 4.04 -0.11 16.63
CA GLY A 635 3.38 1.21 16.51
C GLY A 635 3.47 1.73 15.09
N TYR A 636 2.59 2.66 14.72
CA TYR A 636 2.66 3.31 13.42
C TYR A 636 3.92 4.19 13.31
N PHE A 637 4.29 4.91 14.37
CA PHE A 637 5.46 5.81 14.43
C PHE A 637 6.73 5.15 14.98
N ASP A 638 6.72 3.84 15.14
CA ASP A 638 7.73 3.01 15.79
C ASP A 638 9.08 3.03 15.09
N GLU A 639 10.19 2.96 15.81
CA GLU A 639 11.50 2.64 15.23
C GLU A 639 11.51 1.26 14.55
N ALA A 640 10.71 0.31 15.05
CA ALA A 640 10.33 -0.93 14.39
C ALA A 640 9.26 -0.72 13.30
N GLN A 641 9.56 0.12 12.29
CA GLN A 641 8.70 0.34 11.13
C GLN A 641 8.35 -0.97 10.41
N ASP A 642 7.27 -0.96 9.62
CA ASP A 642 6.76 -2.11 8.85
C ASP A 642 7.84 -2.90 8.10
N GLU A 643 8.91 -2.24 7.63
CA GLU A 643 10.03 -2.86 6.92
C GLU A 643 10.80 -3.90 7.75
N VAL A 644 10.92 -3.72 9.08
CA VAL A 644 11.63 -4.68 9.95
C VAL A 644 10.72 -5.83 10.41
N VAL A 645 9.40 -5.61 10.42
CA VAL A 645 8.37 -6.57 10.85
C VAL A 645 7.86 -7.43 9.69
N TRP A 646 7.84 -6.89 8.47
CA TRP A 646 7.40 -7.57 7.24
C TRP A 646 7.99 -8.99 7.05
N PRO A 647 9.29 -9.26 7.30
CA PRO A 647 9.83 -10.60 7.17
C PRO A 647 9.13 -11.63 8.05
N TYR A 648 8.71 -11.28 9.27
CA TYR A 648 7.92 -12.16 10.14
C TYR A 648 6.60 -12.52 9.49
N PHE A 649 5.84 -11.53 9.00
CA PHE A 649 4.54 -11.78 8.37
C PHE A 649 4.65 -12.58 7.06
N ASN A 650 5.74 -12.40 6.30
CA ASN A 650 5.91 -13.03 4.99
C ASN A 650 6.57 -14.43 5.05
N ASN A 651 7.45 -14.69 6.02
CA ASN A 651 8.29 -15.90 6.03
C ASN A 651 7.89 -16.93 7.10
N ILE A 652 7.14 -16.56 8.14
CA ILE A 652 6.62 -17.52 9.13
C ILE A 652 5.55 -18.42 8.47
N ALA A 653 5.65 -19.74 8.68
CA ALA A 653 4.72 -20.72 8.14
C ALA A 653 3.54 -21.03 9.10
N ALA A 654 3.64 -20.63 10.37
CA ALA A 654 2.54 -20.65 11.33
C ALA A 654 1.43 -19.64 10.99
N ARG A 655 0.23 -19.85 11.54
CA ARG A 655 -0.86 -18.84 11.53
C ARG A 655 -0.36 -17.54 12.16
N THR A 656 -0.25 -16.48 11.37
CA THR A 656 0.30 -15.18 11.83
C THR A 656 -0.73 -14.07 11.70
N LYS A 657 -0.96 -13.31 12.79
CA LYS A 657 -1.73 -12.06 12.82
C LYS A 657 -0.76 -10.90 13.02
N TRP A 658 -0.99 -9.77 12.37
CA TRP A 658 -0.24 -8.54 12.59
C TRP A 658 -1.22 -7.40 12.91
N VAL A 659 -0.89 -6.60 13.92
CA VAL A 659 -1.64 -5.41 14.35
C VAL A 659 -0.67 -4.23 14.47
N THR A 660 -1.05 -3.07 13.92
CA THR A 660 -0.27 -1.83 14.02
C THR A 660 -1.08 -0.79 14.79
N PHE A 661 -0.48 -0.18 15.82
CA PHE A 661 -1.15 0.77 16.71
C PHE A 661 -1.02 2.21 16.16
N PRO A 662 -2.14 2.87 15.78
CA PRO A 662 -2.12 4.04 14.90
C PRO A 662 -1.55 5.32 15.53
N LEU A 663 -1.54 5.45 16.86
CA LEU A 663 -1.01 6.64 17.57
C LEU A 663 0.33 6.36 18.26
N SER A 664 0.67 5.08 18.42
CA SER A 664 1.84 4.56 19.14
C SER A 664 3.13 4.56 18.31
N SER A 665 4.22 4.38 19.03
CA SER A 665 5.57 4.12 18.54
C SER A 665 6.07 2.77 19.11
N HIS A 666 7.25 2.71 19.74
CA HIS A 666 7.85 1.45 20.21
C HIS A 666 7.19 0.85 21.47
N THR A 667 6.28 1.61 22.12
CA THR A 667 5.74 1.26 23.44
C THR A 667 4.19 1.30 23.48
N PRO A 668 3.49 0.60 22.56
CA PRO A 668 2.02 0.66 22.44
C PRO A 668 1.26 0.18 23.69
N PHE A 669 1.90 -0.61 24.56
CA PHE A 669 1.38 -1.02 25.87
C PHE A 669 1.39 0.08 26.94
N LEU A 670 2.12 1.19 26.71
CA LEU A 670 2.08 2.43 27.49
C LEU A 670 1.32 3.54 26.74
N GLU A 671 1.40 3.57 25.42
CA GLU A 671 0.83 4.60 24.56
C GLU A 671 -0.69 4.38 24.32
N GLU A 672 -1.11 3.16 23.98
CA GLU A 672 -2.50 2.79 23.67
C GLU A 672 -2.94 1.58 24.53
N THR A 673 -2.69 1.67 25.84
CA THR A 673 -2.85 0.56 26.83
C THR A 673 -4.07 -0.32 26.61
N GLU A 674 -5.30 0.24 26.67
CA GLU A 674 -6.52 -0.59 26.66
C GLU A 674 -6.65 -1.37 25.34
N SER A 675 -6.32 -0.71 24.22
CA SER A 675 -6.28 -1.34 22.89
C SER A 675 -5.22 -2.45 22.84
N TYR A 676 -4.04 -2.24 23.44
CA TYR A 676 -2.98 -3.24 23.50
C TYR A 676 -3.37 -4.46 24.34
N MET A 677 -3.85 -4.24 25.57
CA MET A 677 -4.28 -5.32 26.46
C MET A 677 -5.43 -6.10 25.84
N LYS A 678 -6.36 -5.43 25.15
CA LYS A 678 -7.43 -6.07 24.41
C LYS A 678 -6.90 -6.96 23.28
N VAL A 679 -6.03 -6.42 22.41
CA VAL A 679 -5.46 -7.16 21.27
C VAL A 679 -4.67 -8.38 21.74
N LEU A 680 -3.85 -8.23 22.79
CA LEU A 680 -3.06 -9.30 23.37
C LEU A 680 -3.95 -10.35 24.03
N GLY A 681 -4.85 -9.96 24.93
CA GLY A 681 -5.74 -10.88 25.64
C GLY A 681 -6.69 -11.66 24.72
N ASP A 682 -7.30 -10.99 23.73
CA ASP A 682 -8.15 -11.64 22.73
C ASP A 682 -7.35 -12.68 21.92
N PHE A 683 -6.10 -12.36 21.53
CA PHE A 683 -5.23 -13.31 20.85
C PHE A 683 -4.84 -14.50 21.75
N LEU A 684 -4.55 -14.26 23.04
CA LEU A 684 -4.20 -15.31 23.98
C LEU A 684 -5.39 -16.24 24.31
N GLN A 685 -6.62 -15.74 24.34
CA GLN A 685 -7.83 -16.57 24.56
C GLN A 685 -8.34 -17.31 23.31
N ALA A 686 -8.00 -16.87 22.09
CA ALA A 686 -8.41 -17.54 20.85
C ALA A 686 -7.99 -19.02 20.80
N LYS A 687 -8.85 -19.90 20.26
CA LYS A 687 -8.62 -21.35 20.16
C LYS A 687 -8.12 -21.75 18.76
#